data_AF-A0A7V3XFJ1-F1
#
_entry.id   AF-A0A7V3XFJ1-F1
#
_cell.length_a   1.000
_cell.length_b   1.000
_cell.length_c   1.000
_cell.angle_alpha   90.00
_cell.angle_beta   90.00
_cell.angle_gamma   90.00
#
_symmetry.space_group_name_H-M   'P 1'
#
loop_
_entity.id
_entity.type
_entity.pdbx_description
1 polymer ?
#
loop_
_entity_poly.entity_id
_entity_poly.type
_entity_poly.pdbx_seq_one_letter_code
_entity_poly.pdbx_strand_id
1 'polypeptide(L)'
;MKLSLYLKKPRISLLLGLAFLSLAVYLLDQRFALPRGLEGRYYANLNWRGNPQFVTLDTEISTELLKDRRKRFSENRFSVEWNGFVVIEKTGDYTFATASDDGSWLYVNDQLVVDNGGSHGLVERKGQMYLEAGVHPIRVRYFQGGGYFRMDLSWARGDQPLKNLPTYALSPHPVSYRDYKLRRGLDHFLGFLKLIWLGTLAYFLGLGLFRWIFLYQLHPLSYEVALIALLLGVLTATFFYDIVFQGKTLLTTNSVPGTMKNGAYNYQGYQPPAIHVIDPAASAEIHEPTTHLTSLLYKRGLVPLWNPHAATGMPLNADMISAVFFPLSFLLYLEPRAWVWDLFMLLRIFIAGLLAYLFFRRSLKLNMPGALTGAIAYMFCGHLIWQINIVFMNAAMLLPGLLYFTHGLARRGSWRNVCLTGLMIGLLILGGHPEPSFFALFYASVYYLIERQKAQPSAPFRLSPFAFRLLSSLAIWAGAVALGLIFSAIMVLPFLEFVGLSPLGPHDPAVRIGREHLPPLDLVLLIIPYFWGPVNDSIREINWQLQPGYMGVIAALLGLMTFLERTAFMKRLVFFTGMVLFFILKGYGLPPAFSNFVGNLPIFKVSYFPRYFAPELLFSTAALAGFQIDRIQQGKSSVRMLTVLVFLAAILLEFWVWFYAPESIKPADPRPAFPMKNVTWPFTLIGGICLGLGVAGSLTLRGILSPKLLAWLGGLGLGIELFLLVPRTHYDRYEPFVEAPYIRFLKNDPGVFRVYGLDGYLYPNVASAYELNDIGYINGLVVNRFQEFSENLIDKNLSQWFFTGYSPFGGTRNLGNRVFDLLNLKYVVTALDTEDPKYHLDSFSNVYTYGLMNHGELTKGRRFGQTFKANQDNLTGVSVFFSRFLRLFEGEAIFRIKERPEDPTDIYTIPIDMSQVRETFHHLVTFPPIPHSKERWFYFEVSVPEGESGKTLTIWANERDVYPNGQAYIDGKPVSGDLGFMVYMLSFHASFDKIYEGEVKIYRNNNAFPRAFIVHRAEVLPDKEKVLARLREESFDLRHTIVLEEEPEGKLGGAGEPLASPRLDASADQDVAEILHYGPSRITLKARLARPGFLVLADPYYPGWRAYVDGQERKIYLTDYLLRSIPLDAGDHQVEFRYEPASYKVGAWLTLSGLSALGATWAKRKVLRLC
;
A
#
# COMPACT_ATOMS: atom_id res chain seq x y z
N MET A 1 -22.57 -49.52 -8.42
CA MET A 1 -21.34 -50.20 -8.91
C MET A 1 -20.42 -49.37 -9.82
N LYS A 2 -20.63 -48.05 -10.02
CA LYS A 2 -19.76 -47.19 -10.88
C LYS A 2 -18.77 -46.28 -10.14
N LEU A 3 -18.82 -46.21 -8.80
CA LEU A 3 -17.86 -45.39 -8.01
C LEU A 3 -16.50 -46.09 -7.81
N SER A 4 -16.48 -47.44 -7.78
CA SER A 4 -15.24 -48.21 -7.57
C SER A 4 -14.28 -48.17 -8.77
N LEU A 5 -14.77 -47.85 -9.98
CA LEU A 5 -13.96 -47.66 -11.18
C LEU A 5 -13.27 -46.28 -11.23
N TYR A 6 -13.80 -45.28 -10.53
CA TYR A 6 -13.13 -43.97 -10.38
C TYR A 6 -12.03 -43.99 -9.32
N LEU A 7 -12.19 -44.81 -8.26
CA LEU A 7 -11.20 -44.97 -7.18
C LEU A 7 -10.00 -45.87 -7.56
N LYS A 8 -10.07 -46.60 -8.68
CA LYS A 8 -8.94 -47.39 -9.23
C LYS A 8 -7.92 -46.55 -10.01
N LYS A 9 -8.16 -45.26 -10.23
CA LYS A 9 -7.12 -44.35 -10.75
C LYS A 9 -6.27 -43.90 -9.56
N PRO A 10 -4.96 -44.22 -9.50
CA PRO A 10 -4.10 -43.90 -8.35
C PRO A 10 -4.07 -42.40 -7.98
N ARG A 11 -4.55 -41.53 -8.88
CA ARG A 11 -4.59 -40.07 -8.73
C ARG A 11 -5.76 -39.53 -7.89
N ILE A 12 -6.93 -40.20 -7.86
CA ILE A 12 -8.07 -39.75 -7.03
C ILE A 12 -7.91 -40.25 -5.60
N SER A 13 -7.38 -41.46 -5.44
CA SER A 13 -6.99 -42.04 -4.16
C SER A 13 -5.86 -41.24 -3.51
N LEU A 14 -4.92 -40.71 -4.30
CA LEU A 14 -3.90 -39.75 -3.83
C LEU A 14 -4.52 -38.42 -3.40
N LEU A 15 -5.49 -37.87 -4.14
CA LEU A 15 -6.18 -36.62 -3.78
C LEU A 15 -6.97 -36.75 -2.48
N LEU A 16 -7.73 -37.84 -2.32
CA LEU A 16 -8.45 -38.13 -1.08
C LEU A 16 -7.49 -38.44 0.07
N GLY A 17 -6.40 -39.18 -0.19
CA GLY A 17 -5.36 -39.44 0.80
C GLY A 17 -4.63 -38.18 1.26
N LEU A 18 -4.33 -37.25 0.34
CA LEU A 18 -3.72 -35.96 0.66
C LEU A 18 -4.71 -35.04 1.39
N ALA A 19 -5.98 -35.00 1.02
CA ALA A 19 -7.01 -34.24 1.75
C ALA A 19 -7.23 -34.80 3.17
N PHE A 20 -7.20 -36.13 3.33
CA PHE A 20 -7.27 -36.78 4.63
C PHE A 20 -6.02 -36.52 5.47
N LEU A 21 -4.84 -36.51 4.83
CA LEU A 21 -3.58 -36.13 5.48
C LEU A 21 -3.59 -34.64 5.87
N SER A 22 -4.17 -33.75 5.05
CA SER A 22 -4.35 -32.32 5.37
C SER A 22 -5.29 -32.11 6.54
N LEU A 23 -6.42 -32.83 6.56
CA LEU A 23 -7.34 -32.82 7.69
C LEU A 23 -6.67 -33.41 8.94
N ALA A 24 -5.90 -34.49 8.80
CA ALA A 24 -5.14 -35.08 9.89
C ALA A 24 -4.08 -34.10 10.42
N VAL A 25 -3.29 -33.45 9.56
CA VAL A 25 -2.30 -32.44 9.96
C VAL A 25 -2.95 -31.26 10.66
N TYR A 26 -4.08 -30.75 10.16
CA TYR A 26 -4.85 -29.69 10.81
C TYR A 26 -5.42 -30.12 12.16
N LEU A 27 -5.97 -31.33 12.26
CA LEU A 27 -6.48 -31.89 13.51
C LEU A 27 -5.36 -32.21 14.52
N LEU A 28 -4.15 -32.56 14.05
CA LEU A 28 -2.96 -32.74 14.87
C LEU A 28 -2.46 -31.38 15.39
N ASP A 29 -2.42 -30.33 14.56
CA ASP A 29 -2.08 -28.94 14.94
C ASP A 29 -2.98 -28.46 16.11
N GLN A 30 -4.28 -28.68 15.99
CA GLN A 30 -5.27 -28.35 17.04
C GLN A 30 -5.13 -29.18 18.33
N ARG A 31 -4.65 -30.43 18.24
CA ARG A 31 -4.48 -31.31 19.41
C ARG A 31 -3.16 -31.12 20.16
N PHE A 32 -2.13 -30.59 19.50
CA PHE A 32 -0.77 -30.51 20.05
C PHE A 32 -0.31 -29.10 20.43
N ALA A 33 -1.12 -28.06 20.18
CA ALA A 33 -0.88 -26.70 20.62
C ALA A 33 -0.62 -26.66 22.14
N LEU A 34 0.52 -26.09 22.55
CA LEU A 34 0.83 -25.87 23.96
C LEU A 34 -0.12 -24.78 24.52
N PRO A 35 -0.70 -24.96 25.71
CA PRO A 35 -1.30 -23.85 26.44
C PRO A 35 -0.21 -22.79 26.64
N ARG A 36 -0.46 -21.56 26.20
CA ARG A 36 0.51 -20.45 26.31
C ARG A 36 0.00 -19.41 27.28
N GLY A 37 0.91 -18.80 28.04
CA GLY A 37 0.58 -17.76 29.01
C GLY A 37 0.77 -18.17 30.46
N LEU A 38 0.28 -17.35 31.37
CA LEU A 38 0.34 -17.52 32.82
C LEU A 38 -1.07 -17.51 33.40
N GLU A 39 -1.28 -18.26 34.48
CA GLU A 39 -2.54 -18.22 35.21
C GLU A 39 -2.62 -16.92 36.01
N GLY A 40 -3.47 -16.00 35.58
CA GLY A 40 -3.75 -14.73 36.27
C GLY A 40 -4.91 -14.89 37.26
N ARG A 41 -4.63 -14.67 38.54
CA ARG A 41 -5.61 -14.66 39.63
C ARG A 41 -5.89 -13.23 40.05
N TYR A 42 -7.14 -12.80 39.89
CA TYR A 42 -7.55 -11.41 40.02
C TYR A 42 -8.37 -11.20 41.30
N TYR A 43 -8.03 -10.23 42.14
CA TYR A 43 -8.60 -9.99 43.47
C TYR A 43 -9.19 -8.59 43.58
N ALA A 44 -10.36 -8.46 44.22
CA ALA A 44 -11.02 -7.18 44.49
C ALA A 44 -10.45 -6.48 45.75
N ASN A 45 -9.16 -6.67 46.02
CA ASN A 45 -8.43 -6.08 47.13
C ASN A 45 -6.98 -5.86 46.70
N LEU A 46 -6.19 -5.17 47.53
CA LEU A 46 -4.81 -4.80 47.19
C LEU A 46 -3.75 -5.77 47.74
N ASN A 47 -4.16 -6.85 48.39
CA ASN A 47 -3.26 -7.71 49.16
C ASN A 47 -3.31 -9.19 48.76
N TRP A 48 -3.93 -9.53 47.63
CA TRP A 48 -4.02 -10.89 47.07
C TRP A 48 -4.60 -11.92 48.06
N ARG A 49 -5.46 -11.47 49.00
CA ARG A 49 -6.08 -12.35 50.01
C ARG A 49 -7.49 -12.78 49.62
N GLY A 50 -7.92 -13.92 50.14
CA GLY A 50 -9.25 -14.48 49.90
C GLY A 50 -9.36 -15.21 48.57
N ASN A 51 -10.60 -15.46 48.14
CA ASN A 51 -10.85 -16.07 46.83
C ASN A 51 -10.68 -15.03 45.71
N PRO A 52 -9.97 -15.35 44.61
CA PRO A 52 -9.92 -14.46 43.46
C PRO A 52 -11.32 -14.28 42.88
N GLN A 53 -11.64 -13.06 42.45
CA GLN A 53 -12.89 -12.72 41.78
C GLN A 53 -13.04 -13.48 40.46
N PHE A 54 -11.94 -13.67 39.74
CA PHE A 54 -11.86 -14.60 38.61
C PHE A 54 -10.42 -15.06 38.38
N VAL A 55 -10.29 -16.19 37.69
CA VAL A 55 -9.02 -16.76 37.25
C VAL A 55 -9.09 -16.93 35.73
N THR A 56 -8.01 -16.58 35.03
CA THR A 56 -7.93 -16.70 33.57
C THR A 56 -6.51 -17.03 33.13
N LEU A 57 -6.36 -17.56 31.92
CA LEU A 57 -5.08 -17.73 31.28
C LEU A 57 -4.74 -16.46 30.49
N ASP A 58 -3.64 -15.80 30.84
CA ASP A 58 -3.19 -14.57 30.21
C ASP A 58 -1.91 -14.82 29.40
N THR A 59 -1.99 -14.56 28.09
CA THR A 59 -0.92 -14.88 27.13
C THR A 59 0.27 -13.94 27.17
N GLU A 60 0.16 -12.86 27.93
CA GLU A 60 1.17 -11.81 28.14
C GLU A 60 0.90 -11.11 29.48
N ILE A 61 1.82 -10.25 29.92
CA ILE A 61 1.60 -9.32 31.04
C ILE A 61 1.85 -7.92 30.49
N SER A 62 0.76 -7.24 30.15
CA SER A 62 0.75 -5.93 29.50
C SER A 62 -0.35 -5.02 30.03
N THR A 63 -0.15 -3.72 29.84
CA THR A 63 -1.14 -2.70 30.22
C THR A 63 -2.46 -2.89 29.47
N GLU A 64 -2.39 -3.30 28.20
CA GLU A 64 -3.56 -3.54 27.36
C GLU A 64 -4.39 -4.73 27.85
N LEU A 65 -3.73 -5.81 28.26
CA LEU A 65 -4.41 -6.93 28.91
C LEU A 65 -5.14 -6.46 30.18
N LEU A 66 -4.47 -5.71 31.05
CA LEU A 66 -5.07 -5.23 32.29
C LEU A 66 -6.28 -4.31 32.05
N LYS A 67 -6.28 -3.49 30.97
CA LYS A 67 -7.43 -2.66 30.61
C LYS A 67 -8.69 -3.48 30.33
N ASP A 68 -8.55 -4.63 29.68
CA ASP A 68 -9.67 -5.54 29.46
C ASP A 68 -10.15 -6.18 30.77
N ARG A 69 -9.21 -6.68 31.57
CA ARG A 69 -9.52 -7.37 32.84
C ARG A 69 -10.14 -6.43 33.88
N ARG A 70 -9.70 -5.18 33.93
CA ARG A 70 -10.21 -4.14 34.84
C ARG A 70 -11.72 -3.93 34.74
N LYS A 71 -12.33 -4.16 33.57
CA LYS A 71 -13.79 -4.00 33.35
C LYS A 71 -14.64 -4.92 34.23
N ARG A 72 -14.05 -5.97 34.79
CA ARG A 72 -14.72 -6.91 35.69
C ARG A 72 -14.78 -6.43 37.13
N PHE A 73 -14.12 -5.32 37.47
CA PHE A 73 -14.13 -4.72 38.80
C PHE A 73 -15.02 -3.48 38.83
N SER A 74 -15.78 -3.31 39.92
CA SER A 74 -16.62 -2.12 40.14
C SER A 74 -15.80 -0.87 40.46
N GLU A 75 -14.64 -1.05 41.12
CA GLU A 75 -13.72 0.02 41.48
C GLU A 75 -12.38 -0.16 40.76
N ASN A 76 -11.65 0.94 40.55
CA ASN A 76 -10.29 0.86 40.02
C ASN A 76 -9.27 0.51 41.10
N ARG A 77 -9.56 -0.54 41.87
CA ARG A 77 -8.77 -1.04 42.98
C ARG A 77 -8.78 -2.56 42.95
N PHE A 78 -7.67 -3.15 42.53
CA PHE A 78 -7.57 -4.59 42.37
C PHE A 78 -6.13 -5.05 42.50
N SER A 79 -5.92 -6.33 42.70
CA SER A 79 -4.59 -6.94 42.59
C SER A 79 -4.65 -8.19 41.75
N VAL A 80 -3.51 -8.57 41.20
CA VAL A 80 -3.36 -9.75 40.36
C VAL A 80 -2.06 -10.48 40.68
N GLU A 81 -2.15 -11.79 40.69
CA GLU A 81 -0.99 -12.68 40.76
C GLU A 81 -0.99 -13.57 39.51
N TRP A 82 0.06 -13.46 38.69
CA TRP A 82 0.32 -14.37 37.58
C TRP A 82 1.30 -15.45 38.01
N ASN A 83 0.93 -16.71 37.79
CA ASN A 83 1.76 -17.87 38.08
C ASN A 83 1.94 -18.75 36.85
N GLY A 84 3.14 -19.32 36.69
CA GLY A 84 3.42 -20.31 35.67
C GLY A 84 4.92 -20.49 35.48
N PHE A 85 5.33 -20.65 34.23
CA PHE A 85 6.71 -20.96 33.87
C PHE A 85 7.18 -20.12 32.70
N VAL A 86 8.45 -19.70 32.75
CA VAL A 86 9.17 -19.07 31.65
C VAL A 86 10.17 -20.07 31.05
N VAL A 87 10.22 -20.14 29.73
CA VAL A 87 11.12 -21.03 28.99
C VAL A 87 12.34 -20.27 28.50
N ILE A 88 13.52 -20.69 28.96
CA ILE A 88 14.82 -20.13 28.63
C ILE A 88 15.48 -20.99 27.55
N GLU A 89 15.63 -20.44 26.35
CA GLU A 89 16.13 -21.22 25.21
C GLU A 89 17.66 -21.30 25.19
N LYS A 90 18.32 -20.28 25.72
CA LYS A 90 19.78 -20.18 25.75
C LYS A 90 20.20 -19.73 27.14
N THR A 91 21.15 -20.45 27.71
CA THR A 91 21.82 -20.08 28.96
C THR A 91 22.46 -18.70 28.83
N GLY A 92 22.40 -17.89 29.89
CA GLY A 92 23.09 -16.60 30.00
C GLY A 92 22.46 -15.67 31.03
N ASP A 93 22.97 -14.44 31.07
CA ASP A 93 22.43 -13.38 31.92
C ASP A 93 21.16 -12.79 31.31
N TYR A 94 20.08 -12.80 32.08
CA TYR A 94 18.81 -12.18 31.71
C TYR A 94 18.54 -10.96 32.57
N THR A 95 18.21 -9.85 31.92
CA THR A 95 17.64 -8.67 32.57
C THR A 95 16.14 -8.73 32.41
N PHE A 96 15.39 -8.70 33.51
CA PHE A 96 13.95 -8.51 33.52
C PHE A 96 13.60 -7.08 33.93
N ALA A 97 12.50 -6.55 33.42
CA ALA A 97 11.99 -5.26 33.85
C ALA A 97 10.47 -5.24 33.98
N THR A 98 9.98 -4.53 34.98
CA THR A 98 8.56 -4.22 35.17
C THR A 98 8.37 -2.71 35.12
N ALA A 99 7.48 -2.23 34.24
CA ALA A 99 7.01 -0.84 34.24
C ALA A 99 5.58 -0.82 34.81
N SER A 100 5.40 -0.31 36.02
CA SER A 100 4.12 -0.41 36.73
C SER A 100 3.69 0.86 37.47
N ASP A 101 2.37 0.99 37.59
CA ASP A 101 1.62 1.98 38.37
C ASP A 101 0.35 1.27 38.91
N ASP A 102 0.19 0.96 40.19
CA ASP A 102 1.13 1.09 41.31
C ASP A 102 2.19 -0.04 41.33
N GLY A 103 2.37 -0.75 42.45
CA GLY A 103 3.53 -1.62 42.68
C GLY A 103 3.45 -3.02 42.09
N SER A 104 4.61 -3.58 41.73
CA SER A 104 4.77 -4.95 41.24
C SER A 104 6.03 -5.67 41.73
N TRP A 105 5.98 -7.00 41.75
CA TRP A 105 7.12 -7.87 42.09
C TRP A 105 7.22 -9.01 41.08
N LEU A 106 8.44 -9.28 40.59
CA LEU A 106 8.74 -10.42 39.72
C LEU A 106 9.67 -11.40 40.44
N TYR A 107 9.24 -12.65 40.49
CA TYR A 107 10.02 -13.77 40.98
C TYR A 107 10.31 -14.76 39.86
N VAL A 108 11.54 -15.26 39.82
CA VAL A 108 11.97 -16.36 38.93
C VAL A 108 12.72 -17.37 39.79
N ASN A 109 12.40 -18.66 39.68
CA ASN A 109 12.93 -19.71 40.59
C ASN A 109 12.71 -19.38 42.08
N ASP A 110 11.56 -18.78 42.40
CA ASP A 110 11.21 -18.27 43.74
C ASP A 110 12.16 -17.20 44.32
N GLN A 111 13.09 -16.67 43.52
CA GLN A 111 13.95 -15.54 43.88
C GLN A 111 13.33 -14.25 43.36
N LEU A 112 13.29 -13.21 44.20
CA LEU A 112 12.84 -11.88 43.80
C LEU A 112 13.87 -11.26 42.86
N VAL A 113 13.49 -11.08 41.59
CA VAL A 113 14.36 -10.52 40.55
C VAL A 113 14.10 -9.02 40.38
N VAL A 114 12.83 -8.61 40.33
CA VAL A 114 12.46 -7.19 40.23
C VAL A 114 11.55 -6.83 41.40
N ASP A 115 12.00 -5.87 42.20
CA ASP A 115 11.20 -5.22 43.24
C ASP A 115 10.81 -3.82 42.74
N ASN A 116 9.54 -3.67 42.37
CA ASN A 116 8.91 -2.39 42.07
C ASN A 116 7.75 -2.17 43.05
N GLY A 117 7.96 -2.47 44.32
CA GLY A 117 6.92 -2.41 45.34
C GLY A 117 6.58 -1.00 45.82
N GLY A 118 5.46 -0.90 46.56
CA GLY A 118 4.95 0.36 47.10
C GLY A 118 3.85 0.98 46.23
N SER A 119 3.21 2.05 46.72
CA SER A 119 2.28 2.86 45.92
C SER A 119 3.05 4.00 45.30
N HIS A 120 3.01 4.10 43.97
CA HIS A 120 3.76 5.04 43.17
C HIS A 120 3.11 5.17 41.78
N GLY A 121 3.28 6.32 41.13
CA GLY A 121 2.94 6.45 39.70
C GLY A 121 3.83 5.59 38.82
N LEU A 122 3.70 5.69 37.50
CA LEU A 122 4.49 4.88 36.55
C LEU A 122 6.02 4.91 36.81
N VAL A 123 6.57 3.77 37.22
CA VAL A 123 8.01 3.56 37.42
C VAL A 123 8.46 2.26 36.73
N GLU A 124 9.60 2.30 36.03
CA GLU A 124 10.29 1.10 35.53
C GLU A 124 11.39 0.66 36.51
N ARG A 125 11.40 -0.62 36.87
CA ARG A 125 12.49 -1.27 37.62
C ARG A 125 13.03 -2.47 36.87
N LYS A 126 14.33 -2.72 37.05
CA LYS A 126 15.07 -3.80 36.38
C LYS A 126 15.75 -4.68 37.41
N GLY A 127 15.95 -5.93 37.03
CA GLY A 127 16.65 -6.93 37.81
C GLY A 127 17.35 -7.92 36.91
N GLN A 128 18.51 -8.40 37.32
CA GLN A 128 19.31 -9.35 36.54
C GLN A 128 19.38 -10.70 37.25
N MET A 129 19.33 -11.77 36.46
CA MET A 129 19.48 -13.14 36.93
C MET A 129 20.14 -13.99 35.86
N TYR A 130 21.14 -14.79 36.26
CA TYR A 130 21.68 -15.83 35.40
C TYR A 130 20.70 -17.00 35.31
N LEU A 131 20.35 -17.41 34.09
CA LEU A 131 19.44 -18.53 33.87
C LEU A 131 20.05 -19.55 32.92
N GLU A 132 19.95 -20.83 33.29
CA GLU A 132 20.27 -21.93 32.41
C GLU A 132 19.18 -22.15 31.35
N ALA A 133 19.53 -22.75 30.22
CA ALA A 133 18.54 -23.16 29.23
C ALA A 133 17.62 -24.24 29.83
N GLY A 134 16.34 -23.90 30.03
CA GLY A 134 15.42 -24.74 30.78
C GLY A 134 14.06 -24.09 30.97
N VAL A 135 13.24 -24.70 31.82
CA VAL A 135 11.92 -24.18 32.20
C VAL A 135 11.99 -23.76 33.66
N HIS A 136 11.66 -22.51 33.94
CA HIS A 136 11.83 -21.88 35.25
C HIS A 136 10.47 -21.37 35.74
N PRO A 137 10.08 -21.63 37.00
CA PRO A 137 8.87 -21.03 37.54
C PRO A 137 9.01 -19.51 37.58
N ILE A 138 7.94 -18.83 37.16
CA ILE A 138 7.82 -17.37 37.16
C ILE A 138 6.54 -16.98 37.91
N ARG A 139 6.65 -15.97 38.78
CA ARG A 139 5.53 -15.40 39.51
C ARG A 139 5.60 -13.89 39.45
N VAL A 140 4.48 -13.25 39.13
CA VAL A 140 4.38 -11.79 39.09
C VAL A 140 3.21 -11.35 39.95
N ARG A 141 3.46 -10.41 40.86
CA ARG A 141 2.42 -9.73 41.64
C ARG A 141 2.31 -8.29 41.20
N TYR A 142 1.09 -7.79 41.10
CA TYR A 142 0.79 -6.39 40.82
C TYR A 142 -0.46 -5.96 41.60
N PHE A 143 -0.49 -4.73 42.11
CA PHE A 143 -1.70 -4.13 42.67
C PHE A 143 -1.93 -2.73 42.09
N GLN A 144 -3.19 -2.35 42.01
CA GLN A 144 -3.66 -1.04 41.59
C GLN A 144 -4.39 -0.35 42.75
N GLY A 145 -3.82 0.74 43.27
CA GLY A 145 -4.32 1.49 44.43
C GLY A 145 -5.45 2.48 44.09
N GLY A 146 -5.51 2.96 42.85
CA GLY A 146 -6.50 3.92 42.33
C GLY A 146 -5.93 4.78 41.19
N GLY A 147 -6.74 5.59 40.49
CA GLY A 147 -6.22 6.50 39.46
C GLY A 147 -5.83 5.84 38.15
N TYR A 148 -4.70 6.19 37.54
CA TYR A 148 -4.17 5.55 36.32
C TYR A 148 -3.52 4.20 36.68
N PHE A 149 -3.45 3.24 35.74
CA PHE A 149 -2.74 1.98 35.96
C PHE A 149 -1.88 1.57 34.77
N ARG A 150 -0.76 0.91 35.05
CA ARG A 150 0.16 0.36 34.05
C ARG A 150 0.84 -0.89 34.59
N MET A 151 1.08 -1.87 33.72
CA MET A 151 1.91 -3.03 34.02
C MET A 151 2.44 -3.65 32.74
N ASP A 152 3.73 -3.50 32.46
CA ASP A 152 4.40 -4.15 31.34
C ASP A 152 5.57 -5.00 31.85
N LEU A 153 5.67 -6.26 31.41
CA LEU A 153 6.78 -7.16 31.73
C LEU A 153 7.67 -7.39 30.50
N SER A 154 8.96 -7.07 30.64
CA SER A 154 9.96 -7.22 29.59
C SER A 154 11.22 -7.96 30.05
N TRP A 155 11.99 -8.46 29.08
CA TRP A 155 13.28 -9.12 29.30
C TRP A 155 14.30 -8.80 28.21
N ALA A 156 15.57 -9.06 28.51
CA ALA A 156 16.69 -9.04 27.58
C ALA A 156 17.72 -10.09 27.99
N ARG A 157 18.54 -10.55 27.04
CA ARG A 157 19.68 -11.45 27.30
C ARG A 157 20.99 -10.75 26.97
N GLY A 158 21.90 -10.62 27.93
CA GLY A 158 23.11 -9.79 27.81
C GLY A 158 22.78 -8.33 27.49
N ASP A 159 23.58 -7.69 26.63
CA ASP A 159 23.42 -6.28 26.24
C ASP A 159 22.31 -6.04 25.17
N GLN A 160 21.40 -6.99 24.98
CA GLN A 160 20.29 -6.81 24.04
C GLN A 160 19.25 -5.81 24.58
N PRO A 161 18.53 -5.10 23.70
CA PRO A 161 17.43 -4.22 24.14
C PRO A 161 16.31 -5.04 24.80
N LEU A 162 15.70 -4.46 25.85
CA LEU A 162 14.51 -5.02 26.51
C LEU A 162 13.38 -5.17 25.50
N LYS A 163 12.70 -6.33 25.56
CA LYS A 163 11.52 -6.64 24.75
C LYS A 163 10.46 -7.27 25.65
N ASN A 164 9.19 -7.09 25.30
CA ASN A 164 8.11 -7.78 25.99
C ASN A 164 8.36 -9.30 26.02
N LEU A 165 8.02 -9.92 27.15
CA LEU A 165 8.21 -11.36 27.31
C LEU A 165 7.28 -12.10 26.33
N PRO A 166 7.80 -12.84 25.35
CA PRO A 166 6.97 -13.34 24.26
C PRO A 166 6.08 -14.48 24.74
N THR A 167 4.84 -14.54 24.25
CA THR A 167 3.86 -15.58 24.61
C THR A 167 4.36 -17.01 24.43
N TYR A 168 5.26 -17.27 23.47
CA TYR A 168 5.84 -18.61 23.27
C TYR A 168 6.75 -19.04 24.43
N ALA A 169 7.29 -18.09 25.19
CA ALA A 169 8.16 -18.35 26.33
C ALA A 169 7.36 -18.57 27.63
N LEU A 170 6.03 -18.43 27.62
CA LEU A 170 5.18 -18.55 28.80
C LEU A 170 4.33 -19.81 28.76
N SER A 171 4.28 -20.54 29.88
CA SER A 171 3.45 -21.73 30.05
C SER A 171 2.75 -21.74 31.41
N PRO A 172 1.45 -22.10 31.49
CA PRO A 172 0.73 -22.17 32.77
C PRO A 172 1.07 -23.41 33.59
N HIS A 173 1.68 -24.41 32.96
CA HIS A 173 2.03 -25.68 33.58
C HIS A 173 3.50 -26.02 33.30
N PRO A 174 4.16 -26.83 34.15
CA PRO A 174 5.52 -27.25 33.90
C PRO A 174 5.55 -28.09 32.63
N VAL A 175 6.32 -27.65 31.64
CA VAL A 175 6.58 -28.40 30.41
C VAL A 175 8.02 -28.87 30.45
N SER A 176 8.28 -30.13 30.08
CA SER A 176 9.65 -30.61 29.88
C SER A 176 10.33 -29.78 28.80
N TYR A 177 11.54 -29.30 29.05
CA TYR A 177 12.32 -28.53 28.07
C TYR A 177 12.53 -29.30 26.75
N ARG A 178 12.62 -30.64 26.83
CA ARG A 178 12.67 -31.54 25.65
C ARG A 178 11.36 -31.49 24.85
N ASP A 179 10.22 -31.57 25.53
CA ASP A 179 8.91 -31.57 24.89
C ASP A 179 8.59 -30.21 24.27
N TYR A 180 8.98 -29.12 24.93
CA TYR A 180 8.92 -27.77 24.37
C TYR A 180 9.73 -27.66 23.07
N LYS A 181 10.99 -28.11 23.05
CA LYS A 181 11.83 -28.10 21.84
C LYS A 181 11.24 -28.96 20.73
N LEU A 182 10.76 -30.16 21.06
CA LEU A 182 10.18 -31.08 20.10
C LEU A 182 8.90 -30.49 19.46
N ARG A 183 8.02 -29.91 20.28
CA ARG A 183 6.78 -29.28 19.81
C ARG A 183 7.02 -28.00 19.02
N ARG A 184 7.96 -27.15 19.45
CA ARG A 184 8.40 -25.99 18.67
C ARG A 184 8.99 -26.43 17.32
N GLY A 185 9.78 -27.49 17.29
CA GLY A 185 10.27 -28.10 16.05
C GLY A 185 9.15 -28.64 15.17
N LEU A 186 8.12 -29.25 15.77
CA LEU A 186 6.93 -29.74 15.08
C LEU A 186 6.12 -28.59 14.47
N ASP A 187 5.95 -27.46 15.15
CA ASP A 187 5.29 -26.26 14.60
C ASP A 187 6.00 -25.77 13.32
N HIS A 188 7.34 -25.74 13.31
CA HIS A 188 8.13 -25.40 12.12
C HIS A 188 7.99 -26.46 11.02
N PHE A 189 7.98 -27.74 11.38
CA PHE A 189 7.82 -28.85 10.43
C PHE A 189 6.41 -28.91 9.81
N LEU A 190 5.37 -28.63 10.60
CA LEU A 190 4.00 -28.50 10.10
C LEU A 190 3.84 -27.28 9.20
N GLY A 191 4.55 -26.18 9.48
CA GLY A 191 4.71 -25.05 8.55
C GLY A 191 5.36 -25.47 7.22
N PHE A 192 6.40 -26.30 7.27
CA PHE A 192 7.04 -26.87 6.09
C PHE A 192 6.11 -27.80 5.28
N LEU A 193 5.30 -28.62 5.96
CA LEU A 193 4.27 -29.45 5.31
C LEU A 193 3.17 -28.59 4.65
N LYS A 194 2.78 -27.46 5.26
CA LYS A 194 1.86 -26.47 4.65
C LYS A 194 2.44 -25.90 3.35
N LEU A 195 3.76 -25.69 3.26
CA LEU A 195 4.43 -25.24 2.03
C LEU A 195 4.52 -26.31 0.94
N ILE A 196 4.85 -27.57 1.29
CA ILE A 196 4.78 -28.68 0.34
C ILE A 196 3.36 -28.83 -0.18
N TRP A 197 2.36 -28.67 0.69
CA TRP A 197 0.96 -28.69 0.33
C TRP A 197 0.59 -27.53 -0.61
N LEU A 198 1.00 -26.29 -0.32
CA LEU A 198 0.77 -25.13 -1.19
C LEU A 198 1.49 -25.26 -2.54
N GLY A 199 2.73 -25.77 -2.56
CA GLY A 199 3.46 -26.07 -3.78
C GLY A 199 2.78 -27.18 -4.58
N THR A 200 2.20 -28.18 -3.91
CA THR A 200 1.44 -29.27 -4.55
C THR A 200 0.08 -28.78 -5.05
N LEU A 201 -0.61 -27.91 -4.31
CA LEU A 201 -1.86 -27.26 -4.70
C LEU A 201 -1.63 -26.29 -5.86
N ALA A 202 -0.57 -25.47 -5.84
CA ALA A 202 -0.16 -24.61 -6.95
C ALA A 202 0.29 -25.43 -8.17
N TYR A 203 0.97 -26.57 -7.95
CA TYR A 203 1.30 -27.53 -8.99
C TYR A 203 0.04 -28.11 -9.63
N PHE A 204 -0.99 -28.48 -8.85
CA PHE A 204 -2.24 -29.09 -9.36
C PHE A 204 -3.30 -28.08 -9.81
N LEU A 205 -3.37 -26.88 -9.27
CA LEU A 205 -4.12 -25.76 -9.80
C LEU A 205 -3.46 -25.27 -11.08
N GLY A 206 -2.13 -25.15 -11.09
CA GLY A 206 -1.33 -24.93 -12.29
C GLY A 206 -1.57 -26.01 -13.35
N LEU A 207 -1.46 -27.30 -13.00
CA LEU A 207 -1.76 -28.42 -13.91
C LEU A 207 -3.23 -28.59 -14.24
N GLY A 208 -4.13 -28.13 -13.37
CA GLY A 208 -5.58 -28.19 -13.53
C GLY A 208 -6.03 -27.11 -14.51
N LEU A 209 -5.63 -25.86 -14.28
CA LEU A 209 -5.76 -24.74 -15.21
C LEU A 209 -5.03 -25.06 -16.53
N PHE A 210 -3.83 -25.65 -16.47
CA PHE A 210 -3.06 -26.06 -17.65
C PHE A 210 -3.71 -27.23 -18.38
N ARG A 211 -4.27 -28.24 -17.70
CA ARG A 211 -5.04 -29.33 -18.34
C ARG A 211 -6.38 -28.84 -18.88
N TRP A 212 -7.03 -27.89 -18.21
CA TRP A 212 -8.34 -27.38 -18.57
C TRP A 212 -8.25 -26.38 -19.73
N ILE A 213 -7.25 -25.51 -19.74
CA ILE A 213 -6.90 -24.60 -20.85
C ILE A 213 -6.23 -25.37 -21.99
N PHE A 214 -5.47 -26.44 -21.71
CA PHE A 214 -4.73 -27.22 -22.70
C PHE A 214 -5.06 -28.70 -22.63
N LEU A 215 -6.24 -29.09 -23.09
CA LEU A 215 -6.53 -30.50 -23.33
C LEU A 215 -5.80 -31.05 -24.58
N TYR A 216 -5.03 -32.10 -24.29
CA TYR A 216 -4.62 -33.25 -25.12
C TYR A 216 -3.60 -33.07 -26.24
N GLN A 217 -2.32 -33.27 -25.88
CA GLN A 217 -1.35 -34.16 -26.56
C GLN A 217 -0.12 -34.33 -25.64
N LEU A 218 -0.11 -35.37 -24.79
CA LEU A 218 1.02 -35.65 -23.89
C LEU A 218 2.14 -36.35 -24.67
N HIS A 219 3.07 -35.54 -25.19
CA HIS A 219 4.40 -35.93 -25.67
C HIS A 219 5.40 -35.93 -24.49
N PRO A 220 6.63 -36.50 -24.63
CA PRO A 220 7.69 -36.53 -23.61
C PRO A 220 8.03 -35.18 -22.96
N LEU A 221 7.71 -34.06 -23.61
CA LEU A 221 7.89 -32.70 -23.08
C LEU A 221 7.03 -32.35 -21.85
N SER A 222 6.03 -33.15 -21.46
CA SER A 222 5.26 -32.86 -20.22
C SER A 222 6.09 -33.04 -18.95
N TYR A 223 7.06 -33.97 -18.97
CA TYR A 223 7.94 -34.21 -17.84
C TYR A 223 8.99 -33.10 -17.69
N GLU A 224 9.56 -32.61 -18.81
CA GLU A 224 10.49 -31.47 -18.81
C GLU A 224 9.82 -30.23 -18.21
N VAL A 225 8.62 -29.86 -18.68
CA VAL A 225 7.91 -28.68 -18.16
C VAL A 225 7.57 -28.83 -16.67
N ALA A 226 7.16 -30.03 -16.22
CA ALA A 226 6.90 -30.27 -14.81
C ALA A 226 8.16 -30.18 -13.95
N LEU A 227 9.29 -30.72 -14.42
CA LEU A 227 10.58 -30.63 -13.73
C LEU A 227 11.07 -29.18 -13.65
N ILE A 228 10.93 -28.41 -14.74
CA ILE A 228 11.32 -27.00 -14.75
C ILE A 228 10.39 -26.16 -13.87
N ALA A 229 9.08 -26.44 -13.86
CA ALA A 229 8.16 -25.79 -12.92
C ALA A 229 8.57 -26.09 -11.47
N LEU A 230 8.92 -27.33 -11.15
CA LEU A 230 9.43 -27.67 -9.81
C LEU A 230 10.72 -26.90 -9.50
N LEU A 231 11.67 -26.86 -10.45
CA LEU A 231 12.93 -26.13 -10.29
C LEU A 231 12.72 -24.63 -10.07
N LEU A 232 11.88 -23.97 -10.87
CA LEU A 232 11.55 -22.55 -10.71
C LEU A 232 10.83 -22.29 -9.38
N GLY A 233 9.97 -23.22 -8.93
CA GLY A 233 9.35 -23.15 -7.61
C GLY A 233 10.37 -23.23 -6.48
N VAL A 234 11.32 -24.17 -6.56
CA VAL A 234 12.44 -24.28 -5.62
C VAL A 234 13.29 -23.01 -5.63
N LEU A 235 13.64 -22.49 -6.81
CA LEU A 235 14.38 -21.24 -6.93
C LEU A 235 13.62 -20.06 -6.32
N THR A 236 12.30 -19.97 -6.50
CA THR A 236 11.48 -18.93 -5.85
C THR A 236 11.60 -19.03 -4.33
N ALA A 237 11.43 -20.25 -3.78
CA ALA A 237 11.54 -20.47 -2.34
C ALA A 237 12.95 -20.24 -1.80
N THR A 238 14.00 -20.54 -2.57
CA THR A 238 15.38 -20.25 -2.21
C THR A 238 15.65 -18.74 -2.25
N PHE A 239 15.22 -18.04 -3.29
CA PHE A 239 15.43 -16.61 -3.44
C PHE A 239 14.68 -15.79 -2.38
N PHE A 240 13.56 -16.30 -1.88
CA PHE A 240 12.77 -15.67 -0.81
C PHE A 240 12.70 -16.56 0.43
N TYR A 241 13.82 -17.19 0.81
CA TYR A 241 13.87 -18.15 1.93
C TYR A 241 13.47 -17.53 3.26
N ASP A 242 13.70 -16.23 3.44
CA ASP A 242 13.34 -15.46 4.62
C ASP A 242 11.81 -15.29 4.73
N ILE A 243 11.15 -14.99 3.61
CA ILE A 243 9.69 -14.95 3.51
C ILE A 243 9.11 -16.35 3.75
N VAL A 244 9.64 -17.34 3.04
CA VAL A 244 9.08 -18.70 3.02
C VAL A 244 9.33 -19.44 4.35
N PHE A 245 10.52 -19.33 4.93
CA PHE A 245 10.94 -20.17 6.07
C PHE A 245 11.25 -19.40 7.36
N GLN A 246 11.47 -18.08 7.33
CA GLN A 246 11.86 -17.31 8.51
C GLN A 246 10.76 -16.40 9.07
N GLY A 247 9.53 -16.56 8.58
CA GLY A 247 8.40 -15.78 9.07
C GLY A 247 8.49 -14.29 8.75
N LYS A 248 9.19 -13.92 7.68
CA LYS A 248 9.20 -12.56 7.13
C LYS A 248 8.04 -12.33 6.15
N THR A 249 7.75 -11.08 5.82
CA THR A 249 6.66 -10.70 4.90
C THR A 249 7.11 -9.68 3.85
N LEU A 250 6.50 -9.76 2.67
CA LEU A 250 6.63 -8.79 1.58
C LEU A 250 5.64 -7.62 1.69
N LEU A 251 4.75 -7.64 2.67
CA LEU A 251 3.82 -6.54 2.95
C LEU A 251 4.54 -5.26 3.37
N THR A 252 4.01 -4.13 2.90
CA THR A 252 4.60 -2.79 3.13
C THR A 252 3.76 -1.90 4.04
N THR A 253 2.70 -2.42 4.67
CA THR A 253 1.83 -1.64 5.57
C THR A 253 2.59 -0.94 6.70
N ASN A 254 3.63 -1.58 7.25
CA ASN A 254 4.47 -1.00 8.32
C ASN A 254 5.56 -0.04 7.81
N SER A 255 5.58 0.24 6.52
CA SER A 255 6.50 1.19 5.89
C SER A 255 5.91 2.58 5.73
N VAL A 256 4.59 2.72 5.88
CA VAL A 256 3.83 3.95 5.62
C VAL A 256 2.73 4.12 6.67
N PRO A 257 2.09 5.29 6.77
CA PRO A 257 0.91 5.47 7.61
C PRO A 257 -0.22 4.48 7.26
N GLY A 258 -0.92 4.01 8.29
CA GLY A 258 -1.94 2.97 8.15
C GLY A 258 -3.05 3.09 9.21
N THR A 259 -3.29 1.99 9.94
CA THR A 259 -4.18 2.03 11.11
C THR A 259 -3.57 2.89 12.22
N MET A 260 -2.25 2.87 12.32
CA MET A 260 -1.42 3.71 13.17
C MET A 260 -0.52 4.58 12.29
N LYS A 261 0.05 5.64 12.86
CA LYS A 261 1.02 6.51 12.16
C LYS A 261 2.17 5.75 11.49
N ASN A 262 2.59 4.63 12.08
CA ASN A 262 3.69 3.80 11.58
C ASN A 262 3.21 2.42 11.07
N GLY A 263 1.97 2.34 10.56
CA GLY A 263 1.44 1.15 9.88
C GLY A 263 0.34 0.40 10.62
N ALA A 264 0.50 -0.91 10.79
CA ALA A 264 -0.49 -1.79 11.41
C ALA A 264 -0.53 -1.63 12.95
N TYR A 265 -1.70 -1.87 13.55
CA TYR A 265 -1.85 -1.83 15.00
C TYR A 265 -1.09 -2.97 15.69
N ASN A 266 -0.44 -2.66 16.82
CA ASN A 266 0.29 -3.59 17.67
C ASN A 266 1.46 -4.34 17.00
N TYR A 267 2.05 -3.79 15.93
CA TYR A 267 3.28 -4.36 15.38
C TYR A 267 4.49 -4.03 16.26
N GLN A 268 5.12 -5.06 16.84
CA GLN A 268 6.33 -4.96 17.67
C GLN A 268 7.52 -5.73 17.06
N GLY A 269 7.41 -6.15 15.81
CA GLY A 269 8.45 -6.91 15.11
C GLY A 269 9.63 -6.06 14.66
N TYR A 270 10.57 -6.70 13.97
CA TYR A 270 11.73 -6.05 13.37
C TYR A 270 11.32 -4.92 12.42
N GLN A 271 11.87 -3.73 12.64
CA GLN A 271 11.73 -2.55 11.78
C GLN A 271 13.01 -2.42 10.96
N PRO A 272 12.99 -2.72 9.65
CA PRO A 272 14.18 -2.59 8.82
C PRO A 272 14.59 -1.12 8.70
N PRO A 273 15.89 -0.79 8.73
CA PRO A 273 16.37 0.60 8.61
C PRO A 273 16.14 1.18 7.22
N ALA A 274 16.02 0.33 6.20
CA ALA A 274 15.65 0.71 4.83
C ALA A 274 14.82 -0.40 4.19
N ILE A 275 13.80 0.00 3.42
CA ILE A 275 12.92 -0.90 2.68
C ILE A 275 13.28 -0.83 1.20
N HIS A 276 13.57 -1.99 0.61
CA HIS A 276 13.97 -2.10 -0.80
C HIS A 276 12.78 -2.41 -1.71
N VAL A 277 11.70 -1.67 -1.51
CA VAL A 277 10.49 -1.73 -2.34
C VAL A 277 10.24 -0.33 -2.87
N ILE A 278 9.93 -0.24 -4.16
CA ILE A 278 9.55 1.02 -4.79
C ILE A 278 8.08 1.28 -4.49
N ASP A 279 7.77 2.48 -4.01
CA ASP A 279 6.40 2.94 -3.78
C ASP A 279 5.60 2.02 -2.84
N PRO A 280 6.03 1.87 -1.57
CA PRO A 280 5.32 1.04 -0.59
C PRO A 280 3.89 1.51 -0.32
N ALA A 281 3.62 2.81 -0.53
CA ALA A 281 2.30 3.43 -0.37
C ALA A 281 1.26 2.86 -1.35
N ALA A 282 1.60 2.70 -2.64
CA ALA A 282 0.68 2.16 -3.63
C ALA A 282 0.11 0.77 -3.25
N SER A 283 0.89 -0.05 -2.55
CA SER A 283 0.39 -1.32 -1.98
C SER A 283 -0.41 -1.09 -0.70
N ALA A 284 0.23 -0.51 0.31
CA ALA A 284 -0.28 -0.45 1.68
C ALA A 284 -1.53 0.44 1.83
N GLU A 285 -1.61 1.52 1.07
CA GLU A 285 -2.65 2.54 1.19
C GLU A 285 -3.77 2.36 0.15
N ILE A 286 -3.55 1.60 -0.94
CA ILE A 286 -4.55 1.41 -2.00
C ILE A 286 -4.91 -0.07 -2.17
N HIS A 287 -3.96 -0.90 -2.59
CA HIS A 287 -4.25 -2.28 -3.00
C HIS A 287 -4.59 -3.21 -1.82
N GLU A 288 -3.93 -3.07 -0.68
CA GLU A 288 -4.18 -3.89 0.50
C GLU A 288 -5.58 -3.63 1.11
N PRO A 289 -5.99 -2.37 1.39
CA PRO A 289 -7.33 -2.09 1.94
C PRO A 289 -8.46 -2.44 0.96
N THR A 290 -8.31 -2.12 -0.33
CA THR A 290 -9.33 -2.45 -1.35
C THR A 290 -9.49 -3.95 -1.55
N THR A 291 -8.40 -4.73 -1.47
CA THR A 291 -8.45 -6.20 -1.48
C THR A 291 -9.15 -6.76 -0.25
N HIS A 292 -8.92 -6.17 0.93
CA HIS A 292 -9.59 -6.58 2.17
C HIS A 292 -11.11 -6.35 2.05
N LEU A 293 -11.53 -5.16 1.62
CA LEU A 293 -12.94 -4.85 1.34
C LEU A 293 -13.52 -5.82 0.31
N THR A 294 -12.82 -6.07 -0.78
CA THR A 294 -13.25 -6.99 -1.84
C THR A 294 -13.47 -8.42 -1.31
N SER A 295 -12.61 -8.89 -0.39
CA SER A 295 -12.81 -10.17 0.30
C SER A 295 -14.12 -10.19 1.10
N LEU A 296 -14.40 -9.13 1.87
CA LEU A 296 -15.63 -9.00 2.65
C LEU A 296 -16.88 -9.03 1.75
N LEU A 297 -16.86 -8.31 0.63
CA LEU A 297 -17.97 -8.26 -0.32
C LEU A 297 -18.23 -9.62 -0.97
N TYR A 298 -17.19 -10.30 -1.47
CA TYR A 298 -17.35 -11.64 -2.05
C TYR A 298 -17.82 -12.68 -1.02
N LYS A 299 -17.34 -12.63 0.22
CA LYS A 299 -17.81 -13.51 1.31
C LYS A 299 -19.29 -13.34 1.61
N ARG A 300 -19.85 -12.16 1.34
CA ARG A 300 -21.29 -11.85 1.48
C ARG A 300 -22.10 -12.12 0.21
N GLY A 301 -21.46 -12.64 -0.85
CA GLY A 301 -22.12 -12.88 -2.14
C GLY A 301 -22.40 -11.61 -2.94
N LEU A 302 -21.71 -10.50 -2.63
CA LEU A 302 -21.84 -9.22 -3.32
C LEU A 302 -20.74 -9.07 -4.38
N VAL A 303 -21.11 -8.50 -5.52
CA VAL A 303 -20.13 -8.08 -6.54
C VAL A 303 -19.52 -6.75 -6.09
N PRO A 304 -18.18 -6.61 -6.09
CA PRO A 304 -17.48 -5.43 -5.57
C PRO A 304 -17.56 -4.22 -6.52
N LEU A 305 -18.76 -3.63 -6.65
CA LEU A 305 -19.02 -2.52 -7.59
C LEU A 305 -18.76 -1.13 -7.01
N TRP A 306 -18.99 -0.94 -5.72
CA TRP A 306 -18.94 0.36 -5.06
C TRP A 306 -18.21 0.25 -3.72
N ASN A 307 -17.39 1.24 -3.41
CA ASN A 307 -16.75 1.41 -2.12
C ASN A 307 -17.37 2.64 -1.43
N PRO A 308 -18.27 2.46 -0.44
CA PRO A 308 -18.87 3.57 0.29
C PRO A 308 -17.91 4.21 1.32
N HIS A 309 -16.72 3.63 1.50
CA HIS A 309 -15.83 3.91 2.62
C HIS A 309 -14.62 4.79 2.28
N ALA A 310 -14.49 5.26 1.04
CA ALA A 310 -13.44 6.17 0.60
C ALA A 310 -14.03 7.36 -0.16
N ALA A 311 -13.49 8.57 0.05
CA ALA A 311 -13.88 9.80 -0.66
C ALA A 311 -15.39 10.07 -0.69
N THR A 312 -16.10 9.77 0.40
CA THR A 312 -17.58 9.83 0.49
C THR A 312 -18.35 8.78 -0.31
N GLY A 313 -17.69 8.05 -1.21
CA GLY A 313 -18.18 6.95 -2.04
C GLY A 313 -17.50 6.93 -3.42
N MET A 314 -16.96 5.77 -3.84
CA MET A 314 -16.26 5.62 -5.13
C MET A 314 -16.61 4.31 -5.85
N PRO A 315 -16.55 4.25 -7.19
CA PRO A 315 -16.78 3.02 -7.94
C PRO A 315 -15.57 2.07 -7.83
N LEU A 316 -15.76 0.92 -7.19
CA LEU A 316 -14.67 -0.01 -6.86
C LEU A 316 -14.20 -0.81 -8.09
N ASN A 317 -15.11 -1.39 -8.88
CA ASN A 317 -14.74 -2.18 -10.06
C ASN A 317 -14.33 -1.33 -11.27
N ALA A 318 -14.74 -0.06 -11.31
CA ALA A 318 -14.35 0.87 -12.35
C ALA A 318 -12.92 1.37 -12.16
N ASP A 319 -12.44 1.40 -10.91
CA ASP A 319 -11.03 1.57 -10.61
C ASP A 319 -10.26 0.31 -11.02
N MET A 320 -9.54 0.39 -12.15
CA MET A 320 -8.73 -0.72 -12.66
C MET A 320 -7.59 -1.11 -11.71
N ILE A 321 -7.16 -0.26 -10.78
CA ILE A 321 -6.10 -0.59 -9.81
C ILE A 321 -6.60 -1.61 -8.77
N SER A 322 -7.91 -1.68 -8.52
CA SER A 322 -8.51 -2.68 -7.62
C SER A 322 -8.38 -4.12 -8.12
N ALA A 323 -8.27 -4.31 -9.45
CA ALA A 323 -8.15 -5.60 -10.13
C ALA A 323 -9.15 -6.68 -9.65
N VAL A 324 -10.39 -6.28 -9.27
CA VAL A 324 -11.39 -7.12 -8.56
C VAL A 324 -11.84 -8.38 -9.32
N PHE A 325 -11.58 -8.45 -10.63
CA PHE A 325 -11.90 -9.59 -11.49
C PHE A 325 -10.67 -10.37 -11.96
N PHE A 326 -9.49 -10.06 -11.45
CA PHE A 326 -8.27 -10.77 -11.81
C PHE A 326 -8.25 -12.18 -11.20
N PRO A 327 -8.11 -13.26 -11.99
CA PRO A 327 -8.26 -14.62 -11.46
C PRO A 327 -7.29 -15.00 -10.35
N LEU A 328 -6.04 -14.50 -10.37
CA LEU A 328 -5.07 -14.84 -9.33
C LEU A 328 -5.39 -14.13 -8.00
N SER A 329 -6.00 -12.95 -8.04
CA SER A 329 -6.39 -12.18 -6.85
C SER A 329 -7.50 -12.84 -6.05
N PHE A 330 -8.25 -13.79 -6.62
CA PHE A 330 -9.24 -14.59 -5.87
C PHE A 330 -8.63 -15.36 -4.70
N LEU A 331 -7.33 -15.68 -4.73
CA LEU A 331 -6.63 -16.24 -3.56
C LEU A 331 -6.71 -15.30 -2.36
N LEU A 332 -6.51 -14.00 -2.58
CA LEU A 332 -6.60 -12.97 -1.56
C LEU A 332 -8.04 -12.76 -1.10
N TYR A 333 -9.01 -12.85 -2.02
CA TYR A 333 -10.42 -12.62 -1.68
C TYR A 333 -11.01 -13.74 -0.80
N LEU A 334 -10.45 -14.95 -0.83
CA LEU A 334 -10.83 -16.01 0.11
C LEU A 334 -10.35 -15.70 1.53
N GLU A 335 -9.08 -15.33 1.70
CA GLU A 335 -8.48 -15.07 3.00
C GLU A 335 -7.30 -14.09 2.85
N PRO A 336 -7.49 -12.77 3.04
CA PRO A 336 -6.46 -11.75 2.77
C PRO A 336 -5.45 -11.63 3.93
N ARG A 337 -4.92 -12.76 4.40
CA ARG A 337 -3.91 -12.81 5.46
C ARG A 337 -2.52 -12.60 4.91
N ALA A 338 -1.60 -12.19 5.78
CA ALA A 338 -0.24 -11.84 5.39
C ALA A 338 0.49 -12.92 4.59
N TRP A 339 0.37 -14.18 4.99
CA TRP A 339 1.02 -15.29 4.27
C TRP A 339 0.38 -15.58 2.90
N VAL A 340 -0.90 -15.25 2.70
CA VAL A 340 -1.59 -15.40 1.41
C VAL A 340 -1.17 -14.29 0.45
N TRP A 341 -0.94 -13.08 0.98
CA TRP A 341 -0.28 -12.00 0.24
C TRP A 341 1.11 -12.40 -0.21
N ASP A 342 1.96 -12.88 0.70
CA ASP A 342 3.29 -13.39 0.36
C ASP A 342 3.21 -14.45 -0.76
N LEU A 343 2.31 -15.42 -0.61
CA LEU A 343 2.09 -16.46 -1.62
C LEU A 343 1.65 -15.88 -2.97
N PHE A 344 0.69 -14.96 -2.98
CA PHE A 344 0.22 -14.29 -4.18
C PHE A 344 1.36 -13.58 -4.91
N MET A 345 2.20 -12.84 -4.18
CA MET A 345 3.37 -12.13 -4.71
C MET A 345 4.39 -13.10 -5.31
N LEU A 346 4.74 -14.18 -4.59
CA LEU A 346 5.67 -15.20 -5.07
C LEU A 346 5.13 -16.00 -6.27
N LEU A 347 3.81 -16.25 -6.33
CA LEU A 347 3.18 -16.91 -7.47
C LEU A 347 3.28 -16.06 -8.74
N ARG A 348 3.21 -14.73 -8.65
CA ARG A 348 3.37 -13.84 -9.82
C ARG A 348 4.76 -13.97 -10.44
N ILE A 349 5.81 -13.98 -9.61
CA ILE A 349 7.19 -14.20 -10.05
C ILE A 349 7.35 -15.59 -10.68
N PHE A 350 6.84 -16.62 -10.01
CA PHE A 350 6.86 -17.99 -10.52
C PHE A 350 6.18 -18.13 -11.89
N ILE A 351 4.98 -17.55 -12.04
CA ILE A 351 4.22 -17.57 -13.30
C ILE A 351 4.98 -16.84 -14.41
N ALA A 352 5.59 -15.67 -14.11
CA ALA A 352 6.41 -14.93 -15.05
C ALA A 352 7.56 -15.79 -15.60
N GLY A 353 8.30 -16.47 -14.72
CA GLY A 353 9.40 -17.37 -15.09
C GLY A 353 8.93 -18.58 -15.90
N LEU A 354 7.83 -19.21 -15.50
CA LEU A 354 7.28 -20.37 -16.21
C LEU A 354 6.80 -20.00 -17.63
N LEU A 355 6.10 -18.89 -17.78
CA LEU A 355 5.64 -18.40 -19.08
C LEU A 355 6.83 -17.99 -19.97
N ALA A 356 7.86 -17.35 -19.39
CA ALA A 356 9.09 -17.02 -20.11
C ALA A 356 9.80 -18.28 -20.61
N TYR A 357 9.96 -19.29 -19.75
CA TYR A 357 10.54 -20.57 -20.14
C TYR A 357 9.75 -21.21 -21.28
N LEU A 358 8.41 -21.25 -21.20
CA LEU A 358 7.57 -21.81 -22.25
C LEU A 358 7.74 -21.05 -23.57
N PHE A 359 7.76 -19.72 -23.54
CA PHE A 359 8.01 -18.91 -24.73
C PHE A 359 9.39 -19.20 -25.35
N PHE A 360 10.46 -19.15 -24.56
CA PHE A 360 11.81 -19.41 -25.05
C PHE A 360 11.97 -20.84 -25.58
N ARG A 361 11.49 -21.83 -24.84
CA ARG A 361 11.62 -23.25 -25.18
C ARG A 361 10.76 -23.65 -26.38
N ARG A 362 9.52 -23.17 -26.49
CA ARG A 362 8.55 -23.63 -27.50
C ARG A 362 8.45 -22.69 -28.71
N SER A 363 8.45 -21.38 -28.48
CA SER A 363 8.27 -20.39 -29.56
C SER A 363 9.61 -20.01 -30.18
N LEU A 364 10.61 -19.73 -29.35
CA LEU A 364 11.95 -19.40 -29.83
C LEU A 364 12.79 -20.64 -30.19
N LYS A 365 12.42 -21.81 -29.66
CA LYS A 365 13.08 -23.12 -29.86
C LYS A 365 14.51 -23.18 -29.30
N LEU A 366 14.77 -22.48 -28.20
CA LEU A 366 16.06 -22.59 -27.51
C LEU A 366 16.23 -23.98 -26.87
N ASN A 367 17.46 -24.42 -26.70
CA ASN A 367 17.77 -25.57 -25.86
C ASN A 367 17.47 -25.25 -24.39
N MET A 368 17.36 -26.30 -23.58
CA MET A 368 16.92 -26.17 -22.18
C MET A 368 17.78 -25.19 -21.35
N PRO A 369 19.13 -25.21 -21.41
CA PRO A 369 19.97 -24.22 -20.72
C PRO A 369 19.66 -22.78 -21.14
N GLY A 370 19.59 -22.48 -22.44
CA GLY A 370 19.29 -21.13 -22.92
C GLY A 370 17.88 -20.66 -22.55
N ALA A 371 16.89 -21.54 -22.64
CA ALA A 371 15.52 -21.22 -22.23
C ALA A 371 15.40 -20.99 -20.71
N LEU A 372 16.09 -21.80 -19.91
CA LEU A 372 16.10 -21.68 -18.45
C LEU A 372 16.83 -20.42 -18.00
N THR A 373 18.00 -20.11 -18.58
CA THR A 373 18.73 -18.87 -18.26
C THR A 373 17.90 -17.63 -18.57
N GLY A 374 17.27 -17.56 -19.75
CA GLY A 374 16.38 -16.44 -20.07
C GLY A 374 15.19 -16.35 -19.11
N ALA A 375 14.61 -17.48 -18.72
CA ALA A 375 13.50 -17.51 -17.77
C ALA A 375 13.92 -16.99 -16.38
N ILE A 376 15.05 -17.44 -15.85
CA ILE A 376 15.62 -16.99 -14.56
C ILE A 376 15.95 -15.50 -14.63
N ALA A 377 16.56 -15.04 -15.75
CA ALA A 377 16.92 -13.64 -15.95
C ALA A 377 15.70 -12.70 -15.92
N TYR A 378 14.57 -13.11 -16.51
CA TYR A 378 13.34 -12.32 -16.43
C TYR A 378 12.67 -12.44 -15.07
N MET A 379 12.56 -13.67 -14.55
CA MET A 379 11.90 -13.98 -13.28
C MET A 379 12.47 -13.19 -12.09
N PHE A 380 13.79 -12.96 -12.06
CA PHE A 380 14.47 -12.24 -10.99
C PHE A 380 15.09 -10.92 -11.45
N CYS A 381 14.54 -10.29 -12.49
CA CYS A 381 14.96 -8.94 -12.86
C CYS A 381 14.45 -7.91 -11.84
N GLY A 382 15.17 -6.80 -11.68
CA GLY A 382 14.90 -5.84 -10.61
C GLY A 382 13.51 -5.20 -10.67
N HIS A 383 12.87 -5.12 -11.84
CA HIS A 383 11.49 -4.63 -11.93
C HIS A 383 10.53 -5.56 -11.17
N LEU A 384 10.61 -6.87 -11.42
CA LEU A 384 9.76 -7.87 -10.77
C LEU A 384 10.04 -8.00 -9.26
N ILE A 385 11.26 -7.68 -8.83
CA ILE A 385 11.68 -7.79 -7.43
C ILE A 385 11.38 -6.52 -6.62
N TRP A 386 11.76 -5.34 -7.13
CA TRP A 386 11.57 -4.07 -6.40
C TRP A 386 10.13 -3.57 -6.42
N GLN A 387 9.30 -4.05 -7.35
CA GLN A 387 7.89 -3.64 -7.50
C GLN A 387 6.93 -4.81 -7.25
N ILE A 388 7.40 -5.81 -6.49
CA ILE A 388 6.71 -7.09 -6.24
C ILE A 388 5.32 -6.94 -5.60
N ASN A 389 5.08 -5.84 -4.88
CA ASN A 389 3.84 -5.54 -4.17
C ASN A 389 2.80 -4.78 -5.03
N ILE A 390 3.21 -4.12 -6.12
CA ILE A 390 2.33 -3.25 -6.91
C ILE A 390 1.38 -4.05 -7.82
N VAL A 391 0.19 -3.50 -8.11
CA VAL A 391 -0.84 -4.18 -8.92
C VAL A 391 -0.40 -4.46 -10.36
N PHE A 392 0.31 -3.54 -11.01
CA PHE A 392 0.66 -3.70 -12.42
C PHE A 392 1.68 -4.82 -12.69
N MET A 393 2.27 -5.38 -11.64
CA MET A 393 3.02 -6.63 -11.68
C MET A 393 2.18 -7.77 -12.31
N ASN A 394 0.85 -7.71 -12.20
CA ASN A 394 -0.08 -8.63 -12.86
C ASN A 394 0.07 -8.60 -14.39
N ALA A 395 0.25 -7.42 -14.99
CA ALA A 395 0.47 -7.29 -16.43
C ALA A 395 1.88 -7.76 -16.82
N ALA A 396 2.90 -7.33 -16.05
CA ALA A 396 4.30 -7.72 -16.30
C ALA A 396 4.47 -9.25 -16.31
N MET A 397 3.93 -9.98 -15.32
CA MET A 397 4.05 -11.43 -15.28
C MET A 397 3.40 -12.17 -16.48
N LEU A 398 2.42 -11.55 -17.14
CA LEU A 398 1.70 -12.13 -18.27
C LEU A 398 2.35 -11.81 -19.63
N LEU A 399 3.28 -10.85 -19.71
CA LEU A 399 3.98 -10.47 -20.95
C LEU A 399 4.56 -11.69 -21.70
N PRO A 400 5.28 -12.63 -21.06
CA PRO A 400 5.81 -13.78 -21.78
C PRO A 400 4.71 -14.73 -22.30
N GLY A 401 3.60 -14.83 -21.57
CA GLY A 401 2.42 -15.59 -21.98
C GLY A 401 1.74 -14.97 -23.20
N LEU A 402 1.59 -13.65 -23.20
CA LEU A 402 1.08 -12.89 -24.34
C LEU A 402 1.93 -13.14 -25.59
N LEU A 403 3.26 -13.11 -25.47
CA LEU A 403 4.18 -13.40 -26.57
C LEU A 403 4.10 -14.86 -27.03
N TYR A 404 3.92 -15.81 -26.12
CA TYR A 404 3.73 -17.21 -26.44
C TYR A 404 2.49 -17.44 -27.33
N PHE A 405 1.34 -16.89 -26.95
CA PHE A 405 0.12 -17.03 -27.76
C PHE A 405 0.18 -16.23 -29.05
N THR A 406 0.73 -15.01 -28.99
CA THR A 406 0.97 -14.16 -30.17
C THR A 406 1.87 -14.85 -31.19
N HIS A 407 2.87 -15.61 -30.75
CA HIS A 407 3.71 -16.42 -31.63
C HIS A 407 2.89 -17.48 -32.38
N GLY A 408 2.03 -18.20 -31.65
CA GLY A 408 1.11 -19.18 -32.24
C GLY A 408 0.18 -18.53 -33.26
N LEU A 409 -0.36 -17.35 -32.94
CA LEU A 409 -1.21 -16.56 -33.82
C LEU A 409 -0.48 -16.14 -35.10
N ALA A 410 0.73 -15.57 -34.98
CA ALA A 410 1.55 -15.16 -36.11
C ALA A 410 1.84 -16.33 -37.07
N ARG A 411 2.10 -17.53 -36.52
CA ARG A 411 2.46 -18.71 -37.32
C ARG A 411 1.29 -19.37 -38.04
N ARG A 412 0.12 -19.47 -37.39
CA ARG A 412 -1.00 -20.28 -37.91
C ARG A 412 -2.23 -19.46 -38.30
N GLY A 413 -2.41 -18.24 -37.79
CA GLY A 413 -3.56 -17.37 -38.08
C GLY A 413 -4.93 -17.97 -37.75
N SER A 414 -5.00 -19.11 -37.03
CA SER A 414 -6.25 -19.84 -36.82
C SER A 414 -7.14 -19.17 -35.77
N TRP A 415 -8.46 -19.32 -35.89
CA TRP A 415 -9.44 -18.81 -34.91
C TRP A 415 -9.13 -19.22 -33.46
N ARG A 416 -8.64 -20.45 -33.24
CA ARG A 416 -8.20 -20.88 -31.90
C ARG A 416 -7.13 -19.96 -31.31
N ASN A 417 -6.16 -19.56 -32.12
CA ASN A 417 -5.09 -18.67 -31.65
C ASN A 417 -5.59 -17.24 -31.50
N VAL A 418 -6.55 -16.80 -32.34
CA VAL A 418 -7.21 -15.50 -32.15
C VAL A 418 -7.89 -15.47 -30.79
N CYS A 419 -8.66 -16.50 -30.44
CA CYS A 419 -9.31 -16.60 -29.14
C CYS A 419 -8.33 -16.72 -27.96
N LEU A 420 -7.28 -17.53 -28.08
CA LEU A 420 -6.31 -17.72 -26.99
C LEU A 420 -5.46 -16.46 -26.76
N THR A 421 -5.04 -15.78 -27.83
CA THR A 421 -4.38 -14.47 -27.73
C THR A 421 -5.35 -13.45 -27.15
N GLY A 422 -6.60 -13.39 -27.62
CA GLY A 422 -7.62 -12.51 -27.07
C GLY A 422 -7.88 -12.77 -25.59
N LEU A 423 -7.99 -14.03 -25.16
CA LEU A 423 -8.14 -14.37 -23.74
C LEU A 423 -6.96 -13.89 -22.91
N MET A 424 -5.73 -14.02 -23.43
CA MET A 424 -4.54 -13.51 -22.75
C MET A 424 -4.51 -11.98 -22.67
N ILE A 425 -4.98 -11.28 -23.71
CA ILE A 425 -5.16 -9.82 -23.69
C ILE A 425 -6.22 -9.43 -22.65
N GLY A 426 -7.34 -10.17 -22.58
CA GLY A 426 -8.37 -9.96 -21.57
C GLY A 426 -7.82 -10.13 -20.15
N LEU A 427 -7.04 -11.19 -19.89
CA LEU A 427 -6.38 -11.41 -18.60
C LEU A 427 -5.36 -10.32 -18.25
N LEU A 428 -4.60 -9.85 -19.25
CA LEU A 428 -3.67 -8.73 -19.09
C LEU A 428 -4.40 -7.48 -18.61
N ILE A 429 -5.50 -7.11 -19.27
CA ILE A 429 -6.32 -5.95 -18.91
C ILE A 429 -6.98 -6.14 -17.54
N LEU A 430 -7.54 -7.31 -17.27
CA LEU A 430 -8.11 -7.66 -15.96
C LEU A 430 -7.07 -7.66 -14.84
N GLY A 431 -5.79 -7.78 -15.16
CA GLY A 431 -4.67 -7.66 -14.22
C GLY A 431 -4.59 -6.29 -13.55
N GLY A 432 -5.31 -5.30 -14.07
CA GLY A 432 -5.34 -3.95 -13.53
C GLY A 432 -4.21 -3.09 -14.09
N HIS A 433 -4.45 -1.78 -14.07
CA HIS A 433 -3.59 -0.72 -14.62
C HIS A 433 -3.52 -0.65 -16.18
N PRO A 434 -3.91 0.49 -16.79
CA PRO A 434 -4.01 0.61 -18.25
C PRO A 434 -2.65 0.73 -18.99
N GLU A 435 -1.68 1.47 -18.46
CA GLU A 435 -0.39 1.72 -19.12
C GLU A 435 0.48 0.46 -19.26
N PRO A 436 0.66 -0.36 -18.22
CA PRO A 436 1.41 -1.62 -18.32
C PRO A 436 0.76 -2.60 -19.29
N SER A 437 -0.57 -2.62 -19.34
CA SER A 437 -1.32 -3.36 -20.36
C SER A 437 -1.04 -2.83 -21.77
N PHE A 438 -0.99 -1.51 -21.95
CA PHE A 438 -0.64 -0.88 -23.21
C PHE A 438 0.79 -1.21 -23.67
N PHE A 439 1.80 -1.12 -22.80
CA PHE A 439 3.18 -1.43 -23.15
C PHE A 439 3.36 -2.88 -23.59
N ALA A 440 2.75 -3.82 -22.88
CA ALA A 440 2.78 -5.23 -23.24
C ALA A 440 2.06 -5.50 -24.58
N LEU A 441 0.93 -4.83 -24.84
CA LEU A 441 0.22 -4.90 -26.11
C LEU A 441 1.00 -4.28 -27.27
N PHE A 442 1.64 -3.14 -27.07
CA PHE A 442 2.52 -2.51 -28.04
C PHE A 442 3.66 -3.46 -28.42
N TYR A 443 4.35 -4.00 -27.41
CA TYR A 443 5.45 -4.94 -27.59
C TYR A 443 5.02 -6.20 -28.36
N ALA A 444 3.89 -6.80 -27.97
CA ALA A 444 3.33 -7.97 -28.65
C ALA A 444 2.86 -7.66 -30.08
N SER A 445 2.34 -6.45 -30.34
CA SER A 445 1.93 -6.01 -31.68
C SER A 445 3.13 -5.94 -32.62
N VAL A 446 4.23 -5.34 -32.18
CA VAL A 446 5.47 -5.27 -32.98
C VAL A 446 6.03 -6.68 -33.23
N TYR A 447 6.04 -7.52 -32.19
CA TYR A 447 6.46 -8.92 -32.31
C TYR A 447 5.61 -9.71 -33.32
N TYR A 448 4.28 -9.56 -33.24
CA TYR A 448 3.32 -10.20 -34.13
C TYR A 448 3.59 -9.87 -35.60
N LEU A 449 3.74 -8.58 -35.92
CA LEU A 449 3.95 -8.11 -37.29
C LEU A 449 5.24 -8.67 -37.88
N ILE A 450 6.33 -8.70 -37.09
CA ILE A 450 7.62 -9.23 -37.53
C ILE A 450 7.57 -10.76 -37.76
N GLU A 451 6.92 -11.52 -36.88
CA GLU A 451 6.82 -12.97 -37.05
C GLU A 451 5.79 -13.40 -38.11
N ARG A 452 4.68 -12.66 -38.29
CA ARG A 452 3.59 -13.01 -39.21
C ARG A 452 4.00 -12.90 -40.67
N GLN A 453 4.90 -11.96 -41.01
CA GLN A 453 5.46 -11.83 -42.36
C GLN A 453 6.19 -13.10 -42.86
N LYS A 454 6.39 -14.12 -42.02
CA LYS A 454 6.97 -15.43 -42.38
C LYS A 454 5.94 -16.50 -42.80
N ALA A 455 4.64 -16.29 -42.61
CA ALA A 455 3.61 -17.32 -42.83
C ALA A 455 2.77 -17.02 -44.10
N GLN A 456 2.83 -17.89 -45.11
CA GLN A 456 2.14 -17.76 -46.42
C GLN A 456 0.60 -17.92 -46.32
N PRO A 457 -0.18 -17.25 -47.20
CA PRO A 457 -0.57 -17.80 -48.50
C PRO A 457 -0.40 -16.84 -49.70
N SER A 458 -0.47 -17.37 -50.91
CA SER A 458 -0.54 -16.67 -52.21
C SER A 458 -1.84 -15.85 -52.35
N ALA A 459 -1.73 -14.63 -52.90
CA ALA A 459 -2.86 -13.70 -53.05
C ALA A 459 -3.64 -13.95 -54.35
N PRO A 460 -4.99 -13.84 -54.39
CA PRO A 460 -5.78 -13.98 -55.61
C PRO A 460 -6.28 -12.65 -56.23
N PHE A 461 -5.88 -11.44 -55.78
CA PHE A 461 -6.49 -10.17 -56.25
C PHE A 461 -5.53 -8.97 -56.39
N ARG A 462 -6.00 -7.96 -57.16
CA ARG A 462 -5.34 -6.73 -57.71
C ARG A 462 -4.52 -5.82 -56.75
N LEU A 463 -4.43 -6.08 -55.45
CA LEU A 463 -3.53 -5.35 -54.54
C LEU A 463 -2.11 -5.93 -54.60
N SER A 464 -1.09 -5.14 -54.27
CA SER A 464 0.27 -5.69 -54.16
C SER A 464 0.30 -6.81 -53.09
N PRO A 465 0.99 -7.94 -53.33
CA PRO A 465 1.02 -9.07 -52.38
C PRO A 465 1.51 -8.69 -50.98
N PHE A 466 2.26 -7.60 -50.83
CA PHE A 466 2.67 -7.06 -49.54
C PHE A 466 1.54 -6.34 -48.80
N ALA A 467 0.81 -5.44 -49.48
CA ALA A 467 -0.28 -4.67 -48.86
C ALA A 467 -1.41 -5.58 -48.36
N PHE A 468 -1.82 -6.57 -49.16
CA PHE A 468 -2.83 -7.55 -48.75
C PHE A 468 -2.40 -8.38 -47.52
N ARG A 469 -1.13 -8.80 -47.45
CA ARG A 469 -0.57 -9.51 -46.30
C ARG A 469 -0.55 -8.66 -45.04
N LEU A 470 -0.20 -7.39 -45.16
CA LEU A 470 -0.20 -6.46 -44.03
C LEU A 470 -1.63 -6.25 -43.51
N LEU A 471 -2.58 -5.93 -44.40
CA LEU A 471 -3.98 -5.70 -44.02
C LEU A 471 -4.64 -6.92 -43.37
N SER A 472 -4.44 -8.12 -43.92
CA SER A 472 -4.96 -9.36 -43.32
C SER A 472 -4.34 -9.67 -41.96
N SER A 473 -3.05 -9.36 -41.78
CA SER A 473 -2.37 -9.51 -40.48
C SER A 473 -2.92 -8.52 -39.45
N LEU A 474 -3.12 -7.26 -39.85
CA LEU A 474 -3.75 -6.24 -39.01
C LEU A 474 -5.18 -6.64 -38.62
N ALA A 475 -5.96 -7.20 -39.54
CA ALA A 475 -7.31 -7.68 -39.25
C ALA A 475 -7.32 -8.86 -38.25
N ILE A 476 -6.41 -9.82 -38.39
CA ILE A 476 -6.29 -10.95 -37.44
C ILE A 476 -5.88 -10.46 -36.05
N TRP A 477 -4.92 -9.53 -35.97
CA TRP A 477 -4.48 -8.94 -34.71
C TRP A 477 -5.59 -8.11 -34.07
N ALA A 478 -6.26 -7.27 -34.85
CA ALA A 478 -7.41 -6.49 -34.41
C ALA A 478 -8.54 -7.39 -33.88
N GLY A 479 -8.79 -8.53 -34.52
CA GLY A 479 -9.74 -9.53 -34.01
C GLY A 479 -9.34 -10.10 -32.65
N ALA A 480 -8.05 -10.35 -32.41
CA ALA A 480 -7.57 -10.81 -31.10
C ALA A 480 -7.70 -9.72 -30.03
N VAL A 481 -7.34 -8.47 -30.36
CA VAL A 481 -7.49 -7.31 -29.45
C VAL A 481 -8.97 -7.08 -29.12
N ALA A 482 -9.85 -7.13 -30.12
CA ALA A 482 -11.29 -6.98 -29.93
C ALA A 482 -11.87 -8.08 -29.02
N LEU A 483 -11.46 -9.34 -29.19
CA LEU A 483 -11.83 -10.40 -28.26
C LEU A 483 -11.29 -10.16 -26.85
N GLY A 484 -10.06 -9.63 -26.72
CA GLY A 484 -9.50 -9.25 -25.44
C GLY A 484 -10.35 -8.21 -24.71
N LEU A 485 -10.76 -7.15 -25.42
CA LEU A 485 -11.68 -6.13 -24.90
C LEU A 485 -13.04 -6.72 -24.51
N ILE A 486 -13.58 -7.67 -25.28
CA ILE A 486 -14.82 -8.37 -24.94
C ILE A 486 -14.65 -9.21 -23.66
N PHE A 487 -13.55 -9.95 -23.52
CA PHE A 487 -13.28 -10.77 -22.34
C PHE A 487 -13.02 -9.95 -21.07
N SER A 488 -12.57 -8.70 -21.21
CA SER A 488 -12.38 -7.77 -20.09
C SER A 488 -13.46 -6.68 -19.97
N ALA A 489 -14.52 -6.74 -20.78
CA ALA A 489 -15.55 -5.71 -20.86
C ALA A 489 -16.24 -5.41 -19.52
N ILE A 490 -16.37 -6.41 -18.64
CA ILE A 490 -16.89 -6.28 -17.26
C ILE A 490 -16.14 -5.24 -16.41
N MET A 491 -14.89 -4.94 -16.76
CA MET A 491 -14.05 -3.94 -16.08
C MET A 491 -13.77 -2.73 -16.98
N VAL A 492 -13.54 -2.94 -18.28
CA VAL A 492 -13.18 -1.86 -19.22
C VAL A 492 -14.32 -0.85 -19.41
N LEU A 493 -15.58 -1.28 -19.52
CA LEU A 493 -16.67 -0.33 -19.73
C LEU A 493 -16.92 0.57 -18.51
N PRO A 494 -17.00 0.03 -17.26
CA PRO A 494 -17.05 0.88 -16.07
C PRO A 494 -15.84 1.81 -15.94
N PHE A 495 -14.63 1.33 -16.25
CA PHE A 495 -13.43 2.17 -16.23
C PHE A 495 -13.53 3.35 -17.20
N LEU A 496 -13.98 3.15 -18.43
CA LEU A 496 -14.15 4.24 -19.40
C LEU A 496 -15.21 5.26 -18.96
N GLU A 497 -16.29 4.81 -18.30
CA GLU A 497 -17.27 5.70 -17.66
C GLU A 497 -16.62 6.52 -16.55
N PHE A 498 -15.82 5.89 -15.67
CA PHE A 498 -15.17 6.57 -14.57
C PHE A 498 -14.10 7.57 -15.02
N VAL A 499 -13.26 7.22 -16.01
CA VAL A 499 -12.29 8.15 -16.62
C VAL A 499 -12.99 9.39 -17.20
N GLY A 500 -14.18 9.23 -17.79
CA GLY A 500 -14.97 10.36 -18.28
C GLY A 500 -15.53 11.27 -17.18
N LEU A 501 -15.50 10.80 -15.92
CA LEU A 501 -15.99 11.49 -14.73
C LEU A 501 -14.86 11.86 -13.76
N SER A 502 -13.60 11.73 -14.17
CA SER A 502 -12.43 11.97 -13.33
C SER A 502 -11.48 13.01 -13.93
N PRO A 503 -10.78 13.81 -13.10
CA PRO A 503 -9.67 14.61 -13.58
C PRO A 503 -8.55 13.67 -14.03
N LEU A 504 -7.92 13.98 -15.16
CA LEU A 504 -6.82 13.15 -15.69
C LEU A 504 -5.46 13.48 -15.06
N GLY A 505 -5.37 14.59 -14.31
CA GLY A 505 -4.14 15.06 -13.68
C GLY A 505 -2.96 15.08 -14.65
N PRO A 506 -1.82 14.45 -14.33
CA PRO A 506 -0.66 14.42 -15.22
C PRO A 506 -0.86 13.56 -16.47
N HIS A 507 -1.93 12.78 -16.54
CA HIS A 507 -2.35 12.07 -17.76
C HIS A 507 -3.16 12.98 -18.71
N ASP A 508 -3.39 14.25 -18.37
CA ASP A 508 -3.94 15.23 -19.31
C ASP A 508 -2.99 15.35 -20.54
N PRO A 509 -3.52 15.19 -21.77
CA PRO A 509 -2.73 15.36 -23.00
C PRO A 509 -1.95 16.68 -23.11
N ALA A 510 -2.40 17.75 -22.44
CA ALA A 510 -1.74 19.05 -22.39
C ALA A 510 -0.46 19.04 -21.53
N VAL A 511 -0.41 18.21 -20.48
CA VAL A 511 0.77 18.04 -19.61
C VAL A 511 1.92 17.36 -20.37
N ARG A 512 1.60 16.50 -21.36
CA ARG A 512 2.57 15.79 -22.21
C ARG A 512 3.55 14.92 -21.42
N ILE A 513 3.06 14.22 -20.39
CA ILE A 513 3.85 13.31 -19.55
C ILE A 513 4.61 12.24 -20.34
N GLY A 514 4.15 11.90 -21.55
CA GLY A 514 4.89 11.02 -22.46
C GLY A 514 6.30 11.48 -22.83
N ARG A 515 6.64 12.77 -22.64
CA ARG A 515 7.98 13.33 -22.87
C ARG A 515 8.96 13.10 -21.72
N GLU A 516 8.46 12.74 -20.54
CA GLU A 516 9.29 12.42 -19.38
C GLU A 516 10.30 11.31 -19.71
N HIS A 517 11.49 11.44 -19.12
CA HIS A 517 12.59 10.50 -19.28
C HIS A 517 13.50 10.50 -18.04
N LEU A 518 14.16 9.37 -17.81
CA LEU A 518 15.17 9.24 -16.77
C LEU A 518 16.47 9.95 -17.16
N PRO A 519 17.27 10.41 -16.19
CA PRO A 519 18.62 10.92 -16.45
C PRO A 519 19.49 9.86 -17.15
N PRO A 520 20.19 10.17 -18.25
CA PRO A 520 21.03 9.20 -18.97
C PRO A 520 22.06 8.48 -18.10
N LEU A 521 22.59 9.15 -17.07
CA LEU A 521 23.57 8.56 -16.16
C LEU A 521 22.98 7.41 -15.33
N ASP A 522 21.66 7.41 -15.10
CA ASP A 522 20.97 6.36 -14.34
C ASP A 522 20.89 5.03 -15.13
N LEU A 523 21.33 4.99 -16.39
CA LEU A 523 21.53 3.73 -17.12
C LEU A 523 22.44 2.75 -16.39
N VAL A 524 23.38 3.26 -15.59
CA VAL A 524 24.26 2.43 -14.76
C VAL A 524 23.48 1.55 -13.79
N LEU A 525 22.32 2.00 -13.31
CA LEU A 525 21.47 1.27 -12.36
C LEU A 525 20.82 0.03 -12.96
N LEU A 526 20.72 -0.06 -14.29
CA LEU A 526 20.30 -1.28 -14.97
C LEU A 526 21.31 -2.42 -14.78
N ILE A 527 22.60 -2.09 -14.63
CA ILE A 527 23.70 -3.07 -14.58
C ILE A 527 24.21 -3.24 -13.15
N ILE A 528 24.45 -2.13 -12.45
CA ILE A 528 24.96 -2.06 -11.09
C ILE A 528 23.85 -1.43 -10.23
N PRO A 529 22.88 -2.21 -9.73
CA PRO A 529 21.88 -1.68 -8.82
C PRO A 529 22.55 -1.10 -7.57
N TYR A 530 21.95 -0.06 -6.99
CA TYR A 530 22.47 0.65 -5.82
C TYR A 530 23.81 1.38 -6.05
N PHE A 531 24.20 1.65 -7.30
CA PHE A 531 25.39 2.45 -7.63
C PHE A 531 25.42 3.78 -6.86
N TRP A 532 24.26 4.40 -6.71
CA TRP A 532 24.07 5.67 -6.00
C TRP A 532 23.64 5.49 -4.54
N GLY A 533 23.76 4.29 -3.98
CA GLY A 533 23.26 3.95 -2.64
C GLY A 533 21.92 3.19 -2.65
N PRO A 534 21.41 2.86 -1.45
CA PRO A 534 20.17 2.10 -1.28
C PRO A 534 18.93 2.84 -1.81
N VAL A 535 17.88 2.06 -2.07
CA VAL A 535 16.56 2.55 -2.48
C VAL A 535 16.00 3.45 -1.36
N ASN A 536 15.54 4.65 -1.72
CA ASN A 536 15.02 5.70 -0.83
C ASN A 536 16.05 6.43 0.07
N ASP A 537 17.34 6.12 -0.04
CA ASP A 537 18.40 6.76 0.77
C ASP A 537 19.71 6.90 -0.04
N SER A 538 19.57 7.37 -1.29
CA SER A 538 20.68 7.53 -2.24
C SER A 538 21.46 8.82 -2.04
N ILE A 539 22.76 8.80 -2.36
CA ILE A 539 23.66 9.98 -2.27
C ILE A 539 23.33 11.08 -3.29
N ARG A 540 22.43 10.78 -4.22
CA ARG A 540 21.88 11.70 -5.21
C ARG A 540 20.36 11.69 -5.04
N GLU A 541 19.69 12.81 -5.25
CA GLU A 541 18.22 12.91 -5.26
C GLU A 541 17.62 12.15 -6.46
N ILE A 542 17.70 10.82 -6.41
CA ILE A 542 17.18 9.93 -7.43
C ILE A 542 15.73 9.67 -7.14
N ASN A 543 14.89 9.87 -8.15
CA ASN A 543 13.50 9.44 -8.06
C ASN A 543 13.42 7.92 -8.21
N TRP A 544 13.58 7.20 -7.09
CA TRP A 544 13.47 5.74 -7.03
C TRP A 544 12.11 5.21 -7.50
N GLN A 545 11.06 6.05 -7.44
CA GLN A 545 9.75 5.69 -7.98
C GLN A 545 9.78 5.45 -9.49
N LEU A 546 10.74 6.00 -10.21
CA LEU A 546 10.82 5.87 -11.67
C LEU A 546 11.86 4.85 -12.13
N GLN A 547 12.56 4.19 -11.20
CA GLN A 547 13.67 3.33 -11.57
C GLN A 547 13.17 2.00 -12.18
N PRO A 548 13.68 1.62 -13.37
CA PRO A 548 13.21 0.46 -14.11
C PRO A 548 13.65 -0.88 -13.49
N GLY A 549 14.58 -0.87 -12.53
CA GLY A 549 15.17 -2.09 -11.96
C GLY A 549 16.36 -2.62 -12.77
N TYR A 550 17.07 -3.61 -12.22
CA TYR A 550 18.28 -4.18 -12.82
C TYR A 550 18.01 -5.33 -13.80
N MET A 551 18.88 -5.47 -14.80
CA MET A 551 19.02 -6.68 -15.63
C MET A 551 20.15 -7.61 -15.16
N GLY A 552 21.12 -7.08 -14.40
CA GLY A 552 22.32 -7.81 -13.99
C GLY A 552 23.46 -7.72 -15.03
N VAL A 553 24.70 -7.78 -14.54
CA VAL A 553 25.95 -7.71 -15.29
C VAL A 553 26.05 -8.89 -16.27
N ILE A 554 25.85 -10.12 -15.82
CA ILE A 554 26.03 -11.30 -16.68
C ILE A 554 24.97 -11.31 -17.79
N ALA A 555 23.72 -10.93 -17.50
CA ALA A 555 22.67 -10.83 -18.50
C ALA A 555 23.00 -9.74 -19.55
N ALA A 556 23.48 -8.58 -19.11
CA ALA A 556 23.88 -7.49 -19.99
C ALA A 556 25.06 -7.89 -20.90
N LEU A 557 26.08 -8.58 -20.36
CA LEU A 557 27.22 -9.07 -21.12
C LEU A 557 26.80 -10.10 -22.17
N LEU A 558 25.97 -11.08 -21.80
CA LEU A 558 25.45 -12.09 -22.73
C LEU A 558 24.57 -11.46 -23.82
N GLY A 559 23.78 -10.45 -23.46
CA GLY A 559 22.99 -9.66 -24.41
C GLY A 559 23.87 -8.90 -25.41
N LEU A 560 24.91 -8.20 -24.91
CA LEU A 560 25.88 -7.48 -25.74
C LEU A 560 26.63 -8.42 -26.68
N MET A 561 27.07 -9.58 -26.19
CA MET A 561 27.71 -10.60 -27.01
C MET A 561 26.85 -11.04 -28.19
N THR A 562 25.55 -11.27 -27.94
CA THR A 562 24.60 -11.68 -28.98
C THR A 562 24.57 -10.65 -30.13
N PHE A 563 24.66 -9.37 -29.79
CA PHE A 563 24.74 -8.27 -30.76
C PHE A 563 26.08 -8.23 -31.50
N LEU A 564 27.19 -8.32 -30.78
CA LEU A 564 28.55 -8.22 -31.34
C LEU A 564 28.94 -9.39 -32.26
N GLU A 565 28.45 -10.60 -32.00
CA GLU A 565 28.75 -11.77 -32.84
C GLU A 565 28.08 -11.72 -34.24
N ARG A 566 27.36 -10.62 -34.57
CA ARG A 566 26.73 -10.34 -35.89
C ARG A 566 26.11 -11.57 -36.52
N THR A 567 25.42 -12.33 -35.67
CA THR A 567 24.92 -13.65 -36.04
C THR A 567 23.88 -13.48 -37.13
N ALA A 568 23.93 -14.31 -38.18
CA ALA A 568 23.09 -14.20 -39.38
C ALA A 568 21.71 -13.64 -39.03
N PHE A 569 21.35 -12.48 -39.61
CA PHE A 569 20.18 -11.61 -39.34
C PHE A 569 18.86 -12.36 -39.03
N MET A 570 18.79 -13.01 -37.87
CA MET A 570 17.61 -13.69 -37.40
C MET A 570 16.66 -12.58 -36.97
N LYS A 571 15.56 -12.38 -37.71
CA LYS A 571 14.56 -11.32 -37.43
C LYS A 571 14.16 -11.20 -35.95
N ARG A 572 14.27 -12.29 -35.18
CA ARG A 572 14.03 -12.34 -33.72
C ARG A 572 15.08 -11.61 -32.90
N LEU A 573 16.36 -11.75 -33.23
CA LEU A 573 17.44 -11.01 -32.57
C LEU A 573 17.31 -9.52 -32.87
N VAL A 574 17.02 -9.18 -34.12
CA VAL A 574 16.73 -7.79 -34.52
C VAL A 574 15.57 -7.20 -33.72
N PHE A 575 14.50 -7.98 -33.50
CA PHE A 575 13.40 -7.55 -32.65
C PHE A 575 13.84 -7.28 -31.21
N PHE A 576 14.46 -8.24 -30.52
CA PHE A 576 14.83 -8.07 -29.12
C PHE A 576 15.88 -6.97 -28.92
N THR A 577 16.91 -6.92 -29.77
CA THR A 577 17.89 -5.82 -29.76
C THR A 577 17.22 -4.48 -30.07
N GLY A 578 16.34 -4.43 -31.08
CA GLY A 578 15.60 -3.21 -31.43
C GLY A 578 14.71 -2.72 -30.30
N MET A 579 14.09 -3.62 -29.53
CA MET A 579 13.30 -3.28 -28.35
C MET A 579 14.18 -2.76 -27.21
N VAL A 580 15.31 -3.42 -26.91
CA VAL A 580 16.28 -2.90 -25.91
C VAL A 580 16.69 -1.47 -26.27
N LEU A 581 17.07 -1.23 -27.52
CA LEU A 581 17.44 0.10 -28.00
C LEU A 581 16.26 1.07 -27.91
N PHE A 582 15.07 0.71 -28.38
CA PHE A 582 13.88 1.57 -28.32
C PHE A 582 13.59 2.04 -26.90
N PHE A 583 13.56 1.12 -25.93
CA PHE A 583 13.23 1.42 -24.55
C PHE A 583 14.33 2.21 -23.83
N ILE A 584 15.61 1.94 -24.11
CA ILE A 584 16.71 2.76 -23.59
C ILE A 584 16.66 4.17 -24.18
N LEU A 585 16.55 4.28 -25.50
CA LEU A 585 16.53 5.55 -26.21
C LEU A 585 15.33 6.42 -25.78
N LYS A 586 14.13 5.85 -25.68
CA LYS A 586 12.95 6.58 -25.20
C LYS A 586 12.97 6.81 -23.69
N GLY A 587 13.30 5.80 -22.90
CA GLY A 587 13.26 5.85 -21.44
C GLY A 587 14.26 6.84 -20.83
N TYR A 588 15.40 7.06 -21.51
CA TYR A 588 16.48 7.93 -21.04
C TYR A 588 16.69 9.19 -21.91
N GLY A 589 15.79 9.47 -22.86
CA GLY A 589 15.82 10.73 -23.61
C GLY A 589 16.90 10.83 -24.70
N LEU A 590 17.32 9.72 -25.31
CA LEU A 590 18.45 9.64 -26.22
C LEU A 590 18.04 9.27 -27.67
N PRO A 591 18.41 10.05 -28.70
CA PRO A 591 18.54 11.50 -28.64
C PRO A 591 17.18 12.15 -28.31
N PRO A 592 17.15 13.39 -27.77
CA PRO A 592 15.92 14.05 -27.35
C PRO A 592 14.86 14.16 -28.45
N ALA A 593 15.27 14.38 -29.71
CA ALA A 593 14.36 14.45 -30.86
C ALA A 593 13.55 13.16 -31.06
N PHE A 594 14.21 12.01 -30.97
CA PHE A 594 13.55 10.70 -31.09
C PHE A 594 12.63 10.43 -29.89
N SER A 595 13.14 10.65 -28.67
CA SER A 595 12.36 10.44 -27.44
C SER A 595 11.10 11.29 -27.41
N ASN A 596 11.21 12.57 -27.73
CA ASN A 596 10.08 13.50 -27.77
C ASN A 596 9.09 13.16 -28.89
N PHE A 597 9.57 12.74 -30.06
CA PHE A 597 8.69 12.28 -31.14
C PHE A 597 7.82 11.11 -30.68
N VAL A 598 8.43 10.08 -30.09
CA VAL A 598 7.70 8.92 -29.55
C VAL A 598 6.76 9.34 -28.42
N GLY A 599 7.23 10.21 -27.51
CA GLY A 599 6.43 10.76 -26.41
C GLY A 599 5.23 11.61 -26.84
N ASN A 600 5.16 12.05 -28.11
CA ASN A 600 4.01 12.77 -28.65
C ASN A 600 3.02 11.87 -29.41
N LEU A 601 3.34 10.59 -29.61
CA LEU A 601 2.43 9.66 -30.30
C LEU A 601 1.15 9.43 -29.48
N PRO A 602 0.03 9.06 -30.13
CA PRO A 602 -1.20 8.70 -29.42
C PRO A 602 -0.94 7.63 -28.36
N ILE A 603 -1.65 7.74 -27.23
CA ILE A 603 -1.50 6.93 -26.01
C ILE A 603 -0.17 7.17 -25.27
N PHE A 604 0.98 7.19 -25.97
CA PHE A 604 2.28 7.53 -25.36
C PHE A 604 2.25 8.92 -24.71
N LYS A 605 1.59 9.90 -25.34
CA LYS A 605 1.47 11.27 -24.82
C LYS A 605 0.83 11.38 -23.43
N VAL A 606 -0.04 10.43 -23.07
CA VAL A 606 -0.75 10.36 -21.79
C VAL A 606 -0.22 9.23 -20.88
N SER A 607 0.82 8.51 -21.31
CA SER A 607 1.39 7.39 -20.55
C SER A 607 2.68 7.82 -19.86
N TYR A 608 2.82 7.52 -18.58
CA TYR A 608 4.04 7.86 -17.84
C TYR A 608 5.17 6.87 -18.17
N PHE A 609 5.87 7.13 -19.27
CA PHE A 609 6.80 6.15 -19.87
C PHE A 609 7.87 5.63 -18.90
N PRO A 610 8.66 6.48 -18.18
CA PRO A 610 9.70 6.02 -17.26
C PRO A 610 9.24 5.04 -16.19
N ARG A 611 7.98 5.14 -15.75
CA ARG A 611 7.41 4.31 -14.68
C ARG A 611 7.12 2.88 -15.12
N TYR A 612 6.73 2.66 -16.39
CA TYR A 612 6.06 1.42 -16.80
C TYR A 612 6.75 0.62 -17.92
N PHE A 613 7.81 1.14 -18.55
CA PHE A 613 8.43 0.53 -19.72
C PHE A 613 9.38 -0.66 -19.45
N ALA A 614 9.72 -0.88 -18.20
CA ALA A 614 10.82 -1.76 -17.81
C ALA A 614 10.59 -3.26 -18.09
N PRO A 615 9.38 -3.85 -17.92
CA PRO A 615 9.15 -5.27 -18.20
C PRO A 615 9.62 -5.68 -19.60
N GLU A 616 9.31 -4.88 -20.62
CA GLU A 616 9.63 -5.15 -22.01
C GLU A 616 11.14 -5.05 -22.29
N LEU A 617 11.81 -4.04 -21.71
CA LEU A 617 13.26 -3.89 -21.78
C LEU A 617 13.95 -5.12 -21.17
N LEU A 618 13.61 -5.45 -19.93
CA LEU A 618 14.26 -6.52 -19.17
C LEU A 618 13.95 -7.90 -19.75
N PHE A 619 12.73 -8.11 -20.27
CA PHE A 619 12.39 -9.33 -21.00
C PHE A 619 13.21 -9.48 -22.29
N SER A 620 13.44 -8.38 -23.02
CA SER A 620 14.23 -8.40 -24.24
C SER A 620 15.70 -8.74 -23.96
N THR A 621 16.28 -8.17 -22.90
CA THR A 621 17.62 -8.52 -22.43
C THR A 621 17.70 -9.99 -22.01
N ALA A 622 16.72 -10.48 -21.24
CA ALA A 622 16.64 -11.88 -20.82
C ALA A 622 16.56 -12.84 -22.02
N ALA A 623 15.80 -12.48 -23.07
CA ALA A 623 15.72 -13.24 -24.30
C ALA A 623 17.08 -13.31 -25.02
N LEU A 624 17.81 -12.19 -25.13
CA LEU A 624 19.15 -12.14 -25.73
C LEU A 624 20.16 -12.96 -24.93
N ALA A 625 20.14 -12.87 -23.59
CA ALA A 625 20.99 -13.71 -22.74
C ALA A 625 20.72 -15.22 -22.96
N GLY A 626 19.44 -15.60 -23.07
CA GLY A 626 19.05 -16.97 -23.40
C GLY A 626 19.54 -17.44 -24.78
N PHE A 627 19.48 -16.58 -25.80
CA PHE A 627 20.07 -16.87 -27.12
C PHE A 627 21.58 -17.07 -27.05
N GLN A 628 22.30 -16.26 -26.27
CA GLN A 628 23.74 -16.41 -26.16
C GLN A 628 24.14 -17.73 -25.52
N ILE A 629 23.49 -18.12 -24.43
CA ILE A 629 23.72 -19.42 -23.78
C ILE A 629 23.41 -20.58 -24.74
N ASP A 630 22.33 -20.48 -25.52
CA ASP A 630 21.99 -21.48 -26.53
C ASP A 630 23.07 -21.60 -27.63
N ARG A 631 23.68 -20.49 -28.04
CA ARG A 631 24.80 -20.48 -29.00
C ARG A 631 26.07 -21.07 -28.41
N ILE A 632 26.41 -20.72 -27.17
CA ILE A 632 27.57 -21.28 -26.44
C ILE A 632 27.42 -22.80 -26.37
N GLN A 633 26.24 -23.30 -25.97
CA GLN A 633 25.96 -24.73 -25.91
C GLN A 633 26.15 -25.43 -27.27
N GLN A 634 25.77 -24.77 -28.36
CA GLN A 634 25.91 -25.30 -29.73
C GLN A 634 27.33 -25.15 -30.30
N GLY A 635 28.28 -24.58 -29.56
CA GLY A 635 29.63 -24.30 -30.05
C GLY A 635 29.68 -23.21 -31.14
N LYS A 636 28.63 -22.38 -31.24
CA LYS A 636 28.48 -21.34 -32.28
C LYS A 636 28.91 -19.95 -31.82
N SER A 637 29.31 -19.80 -30.55
CA SER A 637 29.72 -18.53 -29.95
C SER A 637 31.24 -18.41 -29.86
N SER A 638 31.74 -17.16 -29.91
CA SER A 638 33.13 -16.83 -29.63
C SER A 638 33.39 -16.89 -28.12
N VAL A 639 33.82 -18.06 -27.65
CA VAL A 639 34.23 -18.25 -26.24
C VAL A 639 35.36 -17.29 -25.86
N ARG A 640 36.26 -16.96 -26.79
CA ARG A 640 37.33 -15.96 -26.57
C ARG A 640 36.77 -14.59 -26.24
N MET A 641 35.74 -14.14 -26.95
CA MET A 641 35.10 -12.86 -26.68
C MET A 641 34.36 -12.87 -25.33
N LEU A 642 33.67 -13.97 -25.00
CA LEU A 642 33.04 -14.16 -23.69
C LEU A 642 34.08 -14.02 -22.58
N THR A 643 35.19 -14.75 -22.69
CA THR A 643 36.29 -14.70 -21.74
C THR A 643 36.79 -13.28 -21.52
N VAL A 644 37.09 -12.54 -22.60
CA VAL A 644 37.58 -11.15 -22.49
C VAL A 644 36.56 -10.22 -21.83
N LEU A 645 35.31 -10.24 -22.28
CA LEU A 645 34.27 -9.36 -21.75
C LEU A 645 34.00 -9.61 -20.27
N VAL A 646 34.05 -10.88 -19.86
CA VAL A 646 33.83 -11.28 -18.48
C VAL A 646 35.03 -10.89 -17.59
N PHE A 647 36.27 -11.02 -18.07
CA PHE A 647 37.44 -10.51 -17.35
C PHE A 647 37.40 -8.98 -17.21
N LEU A 648 37.03 -8.26 -18.27
CA LEU A 648 36.89 -6.81 -18.23
C LEU A 648 35.81 -6.39 -17.22
N ALA A 649 34.66 -7.07 -17.21
CA ALA A 649 33.61 -6.81 -16.23
C ALA A 649 34.09 -7.05 -14.79
N ALA A 650 34.83 -8.13 -14.54
CA ALA A 650 35.42 -8.38 -13.22
C ALA A 650 36.36 -7.23 -12.79
N ILE A 651 37.26 -6.79 -13.68
CA ILE A 651 38.18 -5.68 -13.40
C ILE A 651 37.43 -4.38 -13.13
N LEU A 652 36.41 -4.07 -13.94
CA LEU A 652 35.62 -2.83 -13.79
C LEU A 652 34.80 -2.84 -12.50
N LEU A 653 34.26 -3.98 -12.10
CA LEU A 653 33.53 -4.12 -10.84
C LEU A 653 34.46 -3.96 -9.63
N GLU A 654 35.64 -4.59 -9.64
CA GLU A 654 36.60 -4.43 -8.54
C GLU A 654 37.17 -3.01 -8.48
N PHE A 655 37.45 -2.39 -9.63
CA PHE A 655 37.84 -0.99 -9.70
C PHE A 655 36.75 -0.08 -9.13
N TRP A 656 35.49 -0.32 -9.49
CA TRP A 656 34.35 0.43 -8.95
C TRP A 656 34.24 0.27 -7.43
N VAL A 657 34.28 -0.96 -6.91
CA VAL A 657 34.27 -1.22 -5.46
C VAL A 657 35.40 -0.48 -4.75
N TRP A 658 36.61 -0.51 -5.31
CA TRP A 658 37.78 0.16 -4.71
C TRP A 658 37.69 1.68 -4.73
N PHE A 659 37.10 2.27 -5.78
CA PHE A 659 36.92 3.71 -5.90
C PHE A 659 35.78 4.24 -5.01
N TYR A 660 34.72 3.45 -4.78
CA TYR A 660 33.52 3.87 -4.05
C TYR A 660 33.53 3.49 -2.56
N ALA A 661 34.24 2.43 -2.17
CA ALA A 661 34.38 2.01 -0.77
C ALA A 661 34.98 3.06 0.20
N PRO A 662 35.86 3.99 -0.21
CA PRO A 662 36.46 4.98 0.70
C PRO A 662 35.55 6.14 1.11
N GLU A 663 34.50 6.49 0.35
CA GLU A 663 33.64 7.66 0.63
C GLU A 663 32.52 7.40 1.65
N SER A 664 32.78 6.51 2.62
CA SER A 664 31.90 6.36 3.78
C SER A 664 31.94 7.60 4.69
N ILE A 665 31.13 8.61 4.33
CA ILE A 665 30.34 9.45 5.22
C ILE A 665 31.14 10.33 6.19
N LYS A 666 31.40 11.59 5.78
CA LYS A 666 31.43 12.70 6.75
C LYS A 666 29.96 13.05 7.05
N PRO A 667 29.45 12.85 8.27
CA PRO A 667 28.06 13.14 8.56
C PRO A 667 27.90 14.65 8.74
N ALA A 668 27.32 15.30 7.72
CA ALA A 668 26.51 16.50 7.94
C ALA A 668 25.03 16.14 8.19
N ASP A 669 24.65 14.87 7.97
CA ASP A 669 23.28 14.35 8.11
C ASP A 669 23.23 13.27 9.22
N PRO A 670 22.32 13.39 10.21
CA PRO A 670 22.19 12.46 11.33
C PRO A 670 21.51 11.11 11.01
N ARG A 671 21.13 10.82 9.75
CA ARG A 671 20.60 9.49 9.39
C ARG A 671 21.64 8.37 9.62
N PRO A 672 21.23 7.19 10.12
CA PRO A 672 22.16 6.08 10.33
C PRO A 672 22.74 5.66 8.97
N ALA A 673 24.04 5.89 8.82
CA ALA A 673 24.84 5.45 7.68
C ALA A 673 24.43 4.04 7.21
N PHE A 674 23.78 3.92 6.05
CA PHE A 674 23.60 2.61 5.43
C PHE A 674 25.00 2.01 5.24
N PRO A 675 25.32 0.84 5.82
CA PRO A 675 26.69 0.33 5.75
C PRO A 675 27.02 0.04 4.29
N MET A 676 27.88 0.84 3.67
CA MET A 676 28.30 0.63 2.28
C MET A 676 28.87 -0.78 2.03
N LYS A 677 29.33 -1.46 3.10
CA LYS A 677 29.70 -2.88 3.11
C LYS A 677 28.60 -3.81 2.58
N ASN A 678 27.32 -3.47 2.79
CA ASN A 678 26.17 -4.23 2.30
C ASN A 678 25.95 -4.07 0.79
N VAL A 679 26.50 -3.01 0.18
CA VAL A 679 26.47 -2.77 -1.27
C VAL A 679 27.72 -3.33 -1.93
N THR A 680 28.91 -3.11 -1.35
CA THR A 680 30.19 -3.47 -2.00
C THR A 680 30.47 -4.97 -2.04
N TRP A 681 30.14 -5.73 -0.99
CA TRP A 681 30.41 -7.17 -0.94
C TRP A 681 29.71 -8.00 -2.04
N PRO A 682 28.41 -7.79 -2.34
CA PRO A 682 27.75 -8.42 -3.48
C PRO A 682 28.49 -8.19 -4.81
N PHE A 683 28.99 -6.98 -5.07
CA PHE A 683 29.68 -6.68 -6.33
C PHE A 683 31.07 -7.28 -6.43
N THR A 684 31.81 -7.42 -5.33
CA THR A 684 33.05 -8.23 -5.29
C THR A 684 32.74 -9.70 -5.59
N LEU A 685 31.66 -10.26 -5.05
CA LEU A 685 31.25 -11.63 -5.38
C LEU A 685 30.86 -11.77 -6.85
N ILE A 686 30.15 -10.80 -7.43
CA ILE A 686 29.81 -10.78 -8.86
C ILE A 686 31.09 -10.68 -9.72
N GLY A 687 32.06 -9.87 -9.31
CA GLY A 687 33.40 -9.81 -9.91
C GLY A 687 34.10 -11.17 -9.89
N GLY A 688 34.06 -11.87 -8.77
CA GLY A 688 34.56 -13.24 -8.62
C GLY A 688 33.83 -14.28 -9.49
N ILE A 689 32.51 -14.19 -9.62
CA ILE A 689 31.71 -15.06 -10.51
C ILE A 689 32.12 -14.82 -11.97
N CYS A 690 32.27 -13.55 -12.36
CA CYS A 690 32.77 -13.19 -13.67
C CYS A 690 34.16 -13.81 -13.89
N LEU A 691 35.11 -13.59 -12.98
CA LEU A 691 36.44 -14.19 -13.06
C LEU A 691 36.39 -15.72 -13.27
N GLY A 692 35.57 -16.43 -12.49
CA GLY A 692 35.36 -17.88 -12.63
C GLY A 692 34.82 -18.30 -14.00
N LEU A 693 33.86 -17.55 -14.55
CA LEU A 693 33.33 -17.78 -15.90
C LEU A 693 34.39 -17.51 -16.99
N GLY A 694 35.25 -16.50 -16.80
CA GLY A 694 36.39 -16.22 -17.68
C GLY A 694 37.40 -17.37 -17.70
N VAL A 695 37.71 -17.94 -16.53
CA VAL A 695 38.55 -19.15 -16.41
C VAL A 695 37.89 -20.34 -17.10
N ALA A 696 36.59 -20.58 -16.85
CA ALA A 696 35.87 -21.67 -17.50
C ALA A 696 35.85 -21.53 -19.04
N GLY A 697 35.68 -20.30 -19.55
CA GLY A 697 35.82 -20.00 -20.97
C GLY A 697 37.22 -20.31 -21.50
N SER A 698 38.27 -19.95 -20.75
CA SER A 698 39.67 -20.23 -21.10
C SER A 698 39.97 -21.75 -21.15
N LEU A 699 39.43 -22.51 -20.19
CA LEU A 699 39.54 -23.97 -20.18
C LEU A 699 38.76 -24.61 -21.33
N THR A 700 37.61 -24.04 -21.70
CA THR A 700 36.84 -24.47 -22.87
C THR A 700 37.61 -24.24 -24.18
N LEU A 701 38.31 -23.10 -24.31
CA LEU A 701 39.20 -22.82 -25.46
C LEU A 701 40.36 -23.82 -25.57
N ARG A 702 40.82 -24.34 -24.43
CA ARG A 702 41.86 -25.39 -24.35
C ARG A 702 41.31 -26.81 -24.52
N GLY A 703 40.00 -26.97 -24.76
CA GLY A 703 39.33 -28.26 -24.92
C GLY A 703 39.15 -29.05 -23.62
N ILE A 704 39.44 -28.46 -22.46
CA ILE A 704 39.34 -29.12 -21.15
C ILE A 704 37.88 -29.20 -20.68
N LEU A 705 37.11 -28.13 -20.88
CA LEU A 705 35.68 -28.08 -20.56
C LEU A 705 34.84 -28.12 -21.84
N SER A 706 33.67 -28.75 -21.77
CA SER A 706 32.73 -28.75 -22.90
C SER A 706 31.95 -27.42 -22.97
N PRO A 707 31.61 -26.93 -24.18
CA PRO A 707 30.74 -25.75 -24.35
C PRO A 707 29.37 -25.90 -23.68
N LYS A 708 28.85 -27.13 -23.60
CA LYS A 708 27.61 -27.44 -22.88
C LYS A 708 27.74 -27.19 -21.38
N LEU A 709 28.85 -27.57 -20.77
CA LEU A 709 29.10 -27.29 -19.36
C LEU A 709 29.31 -25.79 -19.12
N LEU A 710 30.02 -25.09 -20.02
CA LEU A 710 30.17 -23.63 -19.96
C LEU A 710 28.81 -22.91 -20.02
N ALA A 711 27.90 -23.36 -20.87
CA ALA A 711 26.54 -22.82 -20.95
C ALA A 711 25.76 -22.98 -19.64
N TRP A 712 25.87 -24.14 -18.97
CA TRP A 712 25.27 -24.37 -17.65
C TRP A 712 25.90 -23.51 -16.56
N LEU A 713 27.23 -23.38 -16.56
CA LEU A 713 27.95 -22.51 -15.61
C LEU A 713 27.54 -21.04 -15.80
N GLY A 714 27.38 -20.58 -17.05
CA GLY A 714 26.89 -19.23 -17.34
C GLY A 714 25.48 -18.98 -16.81
N GLY A 715 24.56 -19.93 -17.01
CA GLY A 715 23.20 -19.86 -16.45
C GLY A 715 23.18 -19.88 -14.92
N LEU A 716 24.02 -20.72 -14.30
CA LEU A 716 24.16 -20.79 -12.84
C LEU A 716 24.77 -19.50 -12.27
N GLY A 717 25.81 -18.97 -12.90
CA GLY A 717 26.46 -17.72 -12.50
C GLY A 717 25.49 -16.55 -12.53
N LEU A 718 24.66 -16.44 -13.57
CA LEU A 718 23.58 -15.45 -13.65
C LEU A 718 22.55 -15.65 -12.52
N GLY A 719 22.15 -16.89 -12.22
CA GLY A 719 21.25 -17.19 -11.11
C GLY A 719 21.82 -16.76 -9.75
N ILE A 720 23.11 -17.04 -9.51
CA ILE A 720 23.79 -16.64 -8.28
C ILE A 720 23.90 -15.12 -8.19
N GLU A 721 24.27 -14.43 -9.28
CA GLU A 721 24.28 -12.97 -9.33
C GLU A 721 22.92 -12.39 -8.91
N LEU A 722 21.83 -12.80 -9.56
CA LEU A 722 20.51 -12.27 -9.26
C LEU A 722 20.09 -12.59 -7.81
N PHE A 723 20.47 -13.76 -7.29
CA PHE A 723 20.23 -14.12 -5.88
C PHE A 723 20.91 -13.17 -4.89
N LEU A 724 22.12 -12.70 -5.21
CA LEU A 724 22.88 -11.73 -4.40
C LEU A 724 22.25 -10.33 -4.44
N LEU A 725 21.51 -10.00 -5.50
CA LEU A 725 20.86 -8.70 -5.70
C LEU A 725 19.44 -8.63 -5.12
N VAL A 726 18.83 -9.76 -4.75
CA VAL A 726 17.52 -9.78 -4.09
C VAL A 726 17.65 -9.22 -2.65
N PRO A 727 16.84 -8.20 -2.30
CA PRO A 727 16.84 -7.63 -0.96
C PRO A 727 16.53 -8.64 0.15
N ARG A 728 17.08 -8.40 1.35
CA ARG A 728 16.97 -9.32 2.51
C ARG A 728 16.42 -8.65 3.78
N THR A 729 16.10 -7.36 3.73
CA THR A 729 15.59 -6.61 4.87
C THR A 729 14.06 -6.52 4.80
N HIS A 730 13.40 -7.50 5.42
CA HIS A 730 11.94 -7.60 5.46
C HIS A 730 11.41 -7.56 6.89
N TYR A 731 10.17 -7.07 7.04
CA TYR A 731 9.44 -7.10 8.31
C TYR A 731 9.18 -8.53 8.77
N ASP A 732 9.09 -8.73 10.09
CA ASP A 732 8.49 -9.96 10.62
C ASP A 732 7.03 -10.02 10.19
N ARG A 733 6.49 -11.19 9.87
CA ARG A 733 5.12 -11.32 9.37
C ARG A 733 4.11 -10.85 10.42
N TYR A 734 3.18 -9.99 10.00
CA TYR A 734 2.11 -9.41 10.80
C TYR A 734 0.82 -9.35 9.98
N GLU A 735 -0.32 -9.27 10.65
CA GLU A 735 -1.60 -9.03 9.97
C GLU A 735 -1.82 -7.51 9.82
N PRO A 736 -2.07 -7.00 8.62
CA PRO A 736 -2.08 -5.54 8.37
C PRO A 736 -3.30 -4.82 8.96
N PHE A 737 -4.43 -5.51 9.09
CA PHE A 737 -5.72 -4.93 9.51
C PHE A 737 -6.22 -5.51 10.84
N VAL A 738 -5.34 -5.60 11.84
CA VAL A 738 -5.74 -5.93 13.21
C VAL A 738 -6.55 -4.76 13.79
N GLU A 739 -7.78 -5.03 14.21
CA GLU A 739 -8.69 -4.02 14.75
C GLU A 739 -8.13 -3.37 16.03
N ALA A 740 -7.83 -2.07 15.96
CA ALA A 740 -7.41 -1.26 17.09
C ALA A 740 -8.60 -0.91 18.03
N PRO A 741 -8.37 -0.66 19.33
CA PRO A 741 -9.41 -0.25 20.27
C PRO A 741 -10.26 0.95 19.81
N TYR A 742 -9.67 1.97 19.21
CA TYR A 742 -10.38 3.14 18.68
C TYR A 742 -11.27 2.80 17.48
N ILE A 743 -10.85 1.85 16.64
CA ILE A 743 -11.67 1.34 15.53
C ILE A 743 -12.90 0.62 16.10
N ARG A 744 -12.69 -0.22 17.12
CA ARG A 744 -13.80 -0.90 17.82
C ARG A 744 -14.75 0.09 18.47
N PHE A 745 -14.22 1.14 19.08
CA PHE A 745 -15.02 2.22 19.65
C PHE A 745 -15.92 2.87 18.58
N LEU A 746 -15.35 3.24 17.43
CA LEU A 746 -16.11 3.81 16.31
C LEU A 746 -17.19 2.83 15.82
N LYS A 747 -16.84 1.55 15.62
CA LYS A 747 -17.79 0.51 15.16
C LYS A 747 -18.93 0.20 16.14
N ASN A 748 -18.79 0.57 17.42
CA ASN A 748 -19.85 0.38 18.41
C ASN A 748 -20.96 1.43 18.32
N ASP A 749 -20.75 2.54 17.59
CA ASP A 749 -21.83 3.49 17.30
C ASP A 749 -22.74 2.89 16.21
N PRO A 750 -24.04 2.71 16.47
CA PRO A 750 -24.96 2.06 15.53
C PRO A 750 -25.37 2.95 14.36
N GLY A 751 -25.05 4.24 14.38
CA GLY A 751 -25.41 5.19 13.33
C GLY A 751 -24.57 5.05 12.07
N VAL A 752 -25.06 5.61 10.96
CA VAL A 752 -24.27 5.79 9.74
C VAL A 752 -23.63 7.18 9.78
N PHE A 753 -22.31 7.22 9.89
CA PHE A 753 -21.53 8.45 9.99
C PHE A 753 -20.25 8.37 9.18
N ARG A 754 -19.62 9.52 8.94
CA ARG A 754 -18.24 9.58 8.45
C ARG A 754 -17.23 9.87 9.54
N VAL A 755 -16.02 9.39 9.30
CA VAL A 755 -14.82 9.62 10.09
C VAL A 755 -13.76 10.34 9.25
N TYR A 756 -12.81 10.98 9.92
CA TYR A 756 -11.64 11.57 9.27
C TYR A 756 -10.41 11.41 10.16
N GLY A 757 -9.35 10.82 9.60
CA GLY A 757 -8.09 10.58 10.29
C GLY A 757 -7.06 11.69 10.04
N LEU A 758 -6.42 12.14 11.13
CA LEU A 758 -5.33 13.10 11.10
C LEU A 758 -3.99 12.43 11.47
N ASP A 759 -2.88 13.10 11.14
CA ASP A 759 -1.52 12.78 11.62
C ASP A 759 -0.99 11.37 11.28
N GLY A 760 -1.55 10.75 10.24
CA GLY A 760 -1.18 9.41 9.81
C GLY A 760 -1.95 8.28 10.51
N TYR A 761 -2.95 8.59 11.35
CA TYR A 761 -3.86 7.59 11.92
C TYR A 761 -5.10 7.44 11.06
N LEU A 762 -5.62 6.21 10.97
CA LEU A 762 -6.71 5.86 10.06
C LEU A 762 -6.48 6.50 8.69
N TYR A 763 -5.32 6.21 8.11
CA TYR A 763 -4.91 6.83 6.86
C TYR A 763 -5.92 6.54 5.74
N PRO A 764 -6.10 7.42 4.74
CA PRO A 764 -7.09 7.24 3.69
C PRO A 764 -7.11 5.84 3.07
N ASN A 765 -8.32 5.39 2.71
CA ASN A 765 -8.67 4.02 2.28
C ASN A 765 -8.55 2.91 3.34
N VAL A 766 -7.73 3.06 4.39
CA VAL A 766 -7.61 2.04 5.46
C VAL A 766 -8.96 1.78 6.14
N ALA A 767 -9.78 2.83 6.27
CA ALA A 767 -11.15 2.74 6.77
C ALA A 767 -12.01 1.73 6.00
N SER A 768 -11.75 1.52 4.70
CA SER A 768 -12.45 0.53 3.87
C SER A 768 -12.25 -0.90 4.34
N ALA A 769 -11.08 -1.22 4.93
CA ALA A 769 -10.82 -2.54 5.50
C ALA A 769 -11.63 -2.80 6.79
N TYR A 770 -12.05 -1.75 7.48
CA TYR A 770 -12.83 -1.81 8.72
C TYR A 770 -14.32 -1.49 8.52
N GLU A 771 -14.74 -1.20 7.28
CA GLU A 771 -16.09 -0.77 6.91
C GLU A 771 -16.54 0.54 7.60
N LEU A 772 -15.59 1.43 7.88
CA LEU A 772 -15.85 2.78 8.38
C LEU A 772 -15.92 3.76 7.19
N ASN A 773 -16.90 4.67 7.17
CA ASN A 773 -17.01 5.62 6.05
C ASN A 773 -16.03 6.78 6.23
N ASP A 774 -15.02 6.88 5.36
CA ASP A 774 -14.04 7.96 5.39
C ASP A 774 -14.37 9.04 4.34
N ILE A 775 -14.09 10.30 4.67
CA ILE A 775 -14.04 11.39 3.69
C ILE A 775 -12.70 11.43 2.96
N GLY A 776 -11.65 10.88 3.59
CA GLY A 776 -10.31 10.72 3.05
C GLY A 776 -10.26 9.79 1.85
N TYR A 777 -9.33 10.05 0.94
CA TYR A 777 -8.97 9.11 -0.12
C TYR A 777 -7.54 9.30 -0.60
N ILE A 778 -6.99 8.22 -1.18
CA ILE A 778 -5.79 8.27 -2.01
C ILE A 778 -6.01 7.36 -3.22
N ASN A 779 -6.01 7.94 -4.42
CA ASN A 779 -6.17 7.17 -5.65
C ASN A 779 -5.75 7.98 -6.89
N GLY A 780 -5.44 7.29 -7.98
CA GLY A 780 -5.16 7.92 -9.28
C GLY A 780 -6.40 8.38 -10.04
N LEU A 781 -7.59 7.93 -9.64
CA LEU A 781 -8.88 8.41 -10.15
C LEU A 781 -9.80 8.80 -9.00
N VAL A 782 -10.44 9.95 -9.15
CA VAL A 782 -11.44 10.50 -8.24
C VAL A 782 -12.62 11.05 -9.03
N VAL A 783 -13.81 11.11 -8.44
CA VAL A 783 -14.95 11.76 -9.09
C VAL A 783 -14.67 13.27 -9.21
N ASN A 784 -14.72 13.83 -10.41
CA ASN A 784 -14.36 15.23 -10.69
C ASN A 784 -15.14 16.22 -9.83
N ARG A 785 -16.44 15.97 -9.62
CA ARG A 785 -17.27 16.81 -8.73
C ARG A 785 -16.81 16.76 -7.29
N PHE A 786 -16.31 15.63 -6.79
CA PHE A 786 -15.74 15.56 -5.45
C PHE A 786 -14.46 16.37 -5.35
N GLN A 787 -13.60 16.32 -6.36
CA GLN A 787 -12.40 17.13 -6.43
C GLN A 787 -12.73 18.63 -6.46
N GLU A 788 -13.57 19.05 -7.39
CA GLU A 788 -14.00 20.45 -7.54
C GLU A 788 -14.70 20.95 -6.27
N PHE A 789 -15.55 20.13 -5.63
CA PHE A 789 -16.20 20.43 -4.35
C PHE A 789 -15.16 20.68 -3.26
N SER A 790 -14.17 19.79 -3.13
CA SER A 790 -13.14 19.87 -2.11
C SER A 790 -12.23 21.08 -2.33
N GLU A 791 -11.77 21.32 -3.56
CA GLU A 791 -10.94 22.48 -3.91
C GLU A 791 -11.67 23.81 -3.68
N ASN A 792 -12.96 23.89 -4.00
CA ASN A 792 -13.71 25.15 -3.94
C ASN A 792 -14.32 25.48 -2.59
N LEU A 793 -14.70 24.46 -1.82
CA LEU A 793 -15.45 24.63 -0.57
C LEU A 793 -14.64 24.27 0.66
N ILE A 794 -13.58 23.46 0.54
CA ILE A 794 -12.80 23.00 1.69
C ILE A 794 -11.41 23.67 1.70
N ASP A 795 -10.59 23.41 0.69
CA ASP A 795 -9.22 23.97 0.59
C ASP A 795 -8.73 23.98 -0.87
N LYS A 796 -8.34 25.16 -1.38
CA LYS A 796 -7.91 25.35 -2.78
C LYS A 796 -6.58 24.71 -3.13
N ASN A 797 -5.77 24.33 -2.12
CA ASN A 797 -4.44 23.76 -2.32
C ASN A 797 -4.43 22.22 -2.28
N LEU A 798 -5.61 21.59 -2.32
CA LEU A 798 -5.72 20.14 -2.31
C LEU A 798 -5.18 19.53 -3.60
N SER A 799 -4.52 18.37 -3.45
CA SER A 799 -4.05 17.58 -4.58
C SER A 799 -5.21 16.86 -5.27
N GLN A 800 -5.01 16.56 -6.56
CA GLN A 800 -5.93 15.72 -7.34
C GLN A 800 -5.80 14.22 -7.05
N TRP A 801 -4.78 13.82 -6.29
CA TRP A 801 -4.44 12.42 -6.01
C TRP A 801 -4.84 11.96 -4.60
N PHE A 802 -5.03 12.91 -3.69
CA PHE A 802 -5.19 12.61 -2.28
C PHE A 802 -5.96 13.71 -1.56
N PHE A 803 -6.85 13.27 -0.67
CA PHE A 803 -7.48 14.08 0.36
C PHE A 803 -7.18 13.39 1.69
N THR A 804 -6.19 13.90 2.41
CA THR A 804 -5.70 13.31 3.66
C THR A 804 -5.79 14.31 4.80
N GLY A 805 -5.71 13.85 6.06
CA GLY A 805 -5.51 14.72 7.22
C GLY A 805 -4.03 14.87 7.61
N TYR A 806 -3.09 14.48 6.74
CA TYR A 806 -1.66 14.39 7.05
C TYR A 806 -0.84 15.41 6.24
N SER A 807 -0.30 16.41 6.95
CA SER A 807 0.37 17.60 6.40
C SER A 807 1.49 17.34 5.37
N PRO A 808 2.36 16.32 5.51
CA PRO A 808 3.42 16.09 4.52
C PRO A 808 2.94 15.74 3.10
N PHE A 809 1.68 15.33 2.95
CA PHE A 809 1.12 14.87 1.68
C PHE A 809 -0.22 15.56 1.38
N GLY A 810 -0.30 16.89 1.54
CA GLY A 810 -1.46 17.70 1.17
C GLY A 810 -2.76 17.24 1.82
N GLY A 811 -3.13 17.92 2.89
CA GLY A 811 -4.34 17.64 3.64
C GLY A 811 -4.89 18.91 4.26
N THR A 812 -6.20 18.97 4.43
CA THR A 812 -6.83 20.10 5.08
C THR A 812 -7.00 19.84 6.58
N ARG A 813 -6.82 20.90 7.36
CA ARG A 813 -7.05 20.90 8.81
C ARG A 813 -8.16 21.86 9.22
N ASN A 814 -8.87 22.41 8.23
CA ASN A 814 -9.93 23.40 8.41
C ASN A 814 -11.24 22.75 8.87
N LEU A 815 -11.22 22.02 9.99
CA LEU A 815 -12.37 21.26 10.48
C LEU A 815 -13.51 22.13 11.02
N GLY A 816 -13.27 23.44 11.16
CA GLY A 816 -14.30 24.46 11.45
C GLY A 816 -15.24 24.76 10.28
N ASN A 817 -14.99 24.20 9.09
CA ASN A 817 -15.81 24.44 7.91
C ASN A 817 -17.13 23.65 7.95
N ARG A 818 -18.26 24.35 7.92
CA ARG A 818 -19.63 23.79 7.94
C ARG A 818 -19.92 22.76 6.83
N VAL A 819 -19.12 22.71 5.78
CA VAL A 819 -19.22 21.70 4.72
C VAL A 819 -18.94 20.30 5.27
N PHE A 820 -18.09 20.17 6.29
CA PHE A 820 -17.88 18.88 6.96
C PHE A 820 -19.15 18.40 7.70
N ASP A 821 -19.95 19.32 8.23
CA ASP A 821 -21.25 18.99 8.84
C ASP A 821 -22.20 18.41 7.79
N LEU A 822 -22.30 19.06 6.63
CA LEU A 822 -23.08 18.62 5.48
C LEU A 822 -22.62 17.23 4.97
N LEU A 823 -21.32 16.97 5.00
CA LEU A 823 -20.74 15.67 4.66
C LEU A 823 -20.89 14.61 5.77
N ASN A 824 -21.68 14.86 6.81
CA ASN A 824 -21.95 13.88 7.87
C ASN A 824 -20.64 13.42 8.58
N LEU A 825 -19.63 14.31 8.67
CA LEU A 825 -18.40 14.06 9.42
C LEU A 825 -18.70 14.13 10.93
N LYS A 826 -18.86 12.97 11.56
CA LYS A 826 -19.19 12.87 12.99
C LYS A 826 -17.96 12.73 13.86
N TYR A 827 -16.92 12.03 13.39
CA TYR A 827 -15.72 11.76 14.19
C TYR A 827 -14.42 12.16 13.52
N VAL A 828 -13.56 12.80 14.29
CA VAL A 828 -12.18 13.12 13.91
C VAL A 828 -11.24 12.33 14.81
N VAL A 829 -10.27 11.65 14.19
CA VAL A 829 -9.28 10.81 14.88
C VAL A 829 -7.91 11.48 14.80
N THR A 830 -7.27 11.75 15.94
CA THR A 830 -5.92 12.33 16.00
C THR A 830 -5.16 11.83 17.23
N ALA A 831 -3.82 11.86 17.19
CA ALA A 831 -2.98 11.61 18.37
C ALA A 831 -2.21 12.85 18.84
N LEU A 832 -2.50 14.03 18.28
CA LEU A 832 -1.85 15.30 18.62
C LEU A 832 -2.80 16.23 19.36
N ASP A 833 -2.28 16.90 20.38
CA ASP A 833 -2.97 18.02 21.04
C ASP A 833 -3.02 19.26 20.15
N THR A 834 -2.03 19.40 19.25
CA THR A 834 -1.95 20.50 18.26
C THR A 834 -3.02 20.43 17.17
N GLU A 835 -3.72 19.29 17.09
CA GLU A 835 -4.74 19.00 16.08
C GLU A 835 -6.10 18.84 16.74
N ASP A 836 -6.30 19.43 17.92
CA ASP A 836 -7.63 19.58 18.49
C ASP A 836 -8.48 20.38 17.49
N PRO A 837 -9.54 19.78 16.93
CA PRO A 837 -10.34 20.36 15.85
C PRO A 837 -11.11 21.62 16.27
N LYS A 838 -11.07 21.99 17.55
CA LYS A 838 -11.54 23.30 18.04
C LYS A 838 -10.71 24.47 17.51
N TYR A 839 -9.47 24.22 17.09
CA TYR A 839 -8.56 25.25 16.60
C TYR A 839 -8.52 25.26 15.07
N HIS A 840 -8.71 26.44 14.50
CA HIS A 840 -8.64 26.71 13.06
C HIS A 840 -7.24 27.25 12.70
N LEU A 841 -6.59 26.66 11.70
CA LEU A 841 -5.30 27.14 11.19
C LEU A 841 -5.52 28.34 10.26
N ASP A 842 -4.96 29.50 10.62
CA ASP A 842 -5.24 30.79 9.97
C ASP A 842 -4.14 31.24 9.00
N SER A 843 -2.88 31.09 9.39
CA SER A 843 -1.71 31.40 8.58
C SER A 843 -0.50 30.59 9.04
N PHE A 844 0.43 30.32 8.14
CA PHE A 844 1.62 29.54 8.46
C PHE A 844 2.82 29.90 7.58
N SER A 845 4.01 29.74 8.15
CA SER A 845 5.28 29.62 7.44
C SER A 845 5.68 28.14 7.50
N ASN A 846 5.57 27.43 6.37
CA ASN A 846 5.89 26.01 6.33
C ASN A 846 7.38 25.78 6.07
N VAL A 847 8.07 25.16 7.03
CA VAL A 847 9.49 24.83 6.91
C VAL A 847 9.73 23.65 5.95
N TYR A 848 8.71 22.85 5.64
CA TYR A 848 8.86 21.64 4.83
C TYR A 848 8.97 21.90 3.32
N THR A 849 8.66 23.11 2.84
CA THR A 849 8.46 23.31 1.40
C THR A 849 9.73 23.72 0.66
N TYR A 850 10.71 24.39 1.29
CA TYR A 850 11.97 24.82 0.65
C TYR A 850 13.10 25.07 1.68
N GLY A 851 14.30 24.52 1.48
CA GLY A 851 15.55 24.99 2.10
C GLY A 851 15.56 25.09 3.64
N LEU A 852 15.58 23.94 4.32
CA LEU A 852 15.66 23.86 5.79
C LEU A 852 17.01 24.35 6.33
N MET A 853 17.00 25.28 7.29
CA MET A 853 18.17 25.64 8.10
C MET A 853 17.86 25.72 9.60
N ASN A 854 18.84 25.31 10.41
CA ASN A 854 18.83 25.49 11.85
C ASN A 854 19.31 26.91 12.19
N HIS A 855 18.46 27.77 12.76
CA HIS A 855 18.87 29.11 13.21
C HIS A 855 19.54 29.12 14.59
N GLY A 856 19.64 27.94 15.23
CA GLY A 856 20.44 27.69 16.42
C GLY A 856 19.62 27.24 17.62
N GLU A 857 20.32 26.93 18.70
CA GLU A 857 19.72 26.50 19.96
C GLU A 857 19.25 27.70 20.81
N LEU A 858 18.20 27.45 21.60
CA LEU A 858 17.71 28.34 22.65
C LEU A 858 18.69 28.35 23.83
N THR A 859 19.79 29.12 23.74
CA THR A 859 20.72 29.29 24.86
C THR A 859 20.36 30.51 25.71
N LYS A 860 20.91 30.58 26.94
CA LYS A 860 20.70 31.71 27.86
C LYS A 860 21.02 33.03 27.18
N GLY A 861 20.05 33.95 27.18
CA GLY A 861 20.16 35.28 26.57
C GLY A 861 19.80 35.34 25.08
N ARG A 862 19.56 34.19 24.42
CA ARG A 862 19.06 34.18 23.04
C ARG A 862 17.53 34.24 22.99
N ARG A 863 17.02 35.01 22.05
CA ARG A 863 15.58 35.20 21.81
C ARG A 863 15.29 35.07 20.33
N PHE A 864 14.29 34.27 20.00
CA PHE A 864 13.83 34.08 18.62
C PHE A 864 12.38 34.51 18.55
N GLY A 865 12.06 35.39 17.61
CA GLY A 865 10.70 35.85 17.45
C GLY A 865 10.33 36.12 16.01
N GLN A 866 9.04 36.33 15.78
CA GLN A 866 8.49 36.54 14.44
C GLN A 866 7.22 37.37 14.56
N THR A 867 7.09 38.37 13.69
CA THR A 867 5.83 39.08 13.50
C THR A 867 4.92 38.34 12.54
N PHE A 868 3.62 38.37 12.83
CA PHE A 868 2.58 37.81 11.99
C PHE A 868 1.30 38.64 12.08
N LYS A 869 0.40 38.42 11.13
CA LYS A 869 -0.90 39.08 11.08
C LYS A 869 -1.99 38.02 11.26
N ALA A 870 -2.96 38.30 12.12
CA ALA A 870 -4.14 37.47 12.26
C ALA A 870 -5.14 37.81 11.15
N ASN A 871 -5.55 36.83 10.34
CA ASN A 871 -6.53 37.02 9.27
C ASN A 871 -7.97 36.85 9.78
N GLN A 872 -8.14 36.37 11.01
CA GLN A 872 -9.43 36.15 11.67
C GLN A 872 -9.42 36.61 13.14
N ASP A 873 -10.62 36.74 13.72
CA ASP A 873 -10.80 37.07 15.13
C ASP A 873 -10.60 35.83 16.00
N ASN A 874 -10.24 36.04 17.27
CA ASN A 874 -10.08 35.02 18.31
C ASN A 874 -8.80 34.18 18.19
N LEU A 875 -7.68 34.88 17.99
CA LEU A 875 -6.33 34.32 18.07
C LEU A 875 -6.11 33.61 19.42
N THR A 876 -5.79 32.33 19.38
CA THR A 876 -5.75 31.49 20.59
C THR A 876 -4.52 30.58 20.67
N GLY A 877 -3.70 30.51 19.62
CA GLY A 877 -2.47 29.74 19.69
C GLY A 877 -1.47 30.05 18.59
N VAL A 878 -0.21 29.73 18.87
CA VAL A 878 0.88 29.76 17.90
C VAL A 878 1.71 28.50 18.11
N SER A 879 1.98 27.76 17.04
CA SER A 879 2.94 26.66 17.09
C SER A 879 4.29 27.09 16.55
N VAL A 880 5.36 26.62 17.18
CA VAL A 880 6.75 26.88 16.78
C VAL A 880 7.44 25.56 16.47
N PHE A 881 8.25 25.53 15.41
CA PHE A 881 8.94 24.32 14.97
C PHE A 881 10.26 24.11 15.72
N PHE A 882 10.27 23.11 16.60
CA PHE A 882 11.42 22.76 17.42
C PHE A 882 12.03 21.41 17.03
N SER A 883 13.32 21.22 17.29
CA SER A 883 13.97 19.91 17.30
C SER A 883 14.72 19.66 18.60
N ARG A 884 14.79 18.38 18.99
CA ARG A 884 15.59 17.93 20.14
C ARG A 884 16.84 17.16 19.73
N PHE A 885 16.93 16.68 18.50
CA PHE A 885 18.01 15.82 18.01
C PHE A 885 18.23 14.59 18.91
N LEU A 886 17.14 13.94 19.32
CA LEU A 886 17.09 12.75 20.16
C LEU A 886 17.65 12.95 21.58
N ARG A 887 17.78 14.20 22.03
CA ARG A 887 18.22 14.54 23.39
C ARG A 887 17.01 14.64 24.33
N LEU A 888 17.23 14.25 25.59
CA LEU A 888 16.28 14.47 26.68
C LEU A 888 16.67 15.78 27.38
N PHE A 889 15.71 16.68 27.54
CA PHE A 889 15.91 17.97 28.22
C PHE A 889 14.99 18.05 29.43
N GLU A 890 15.51 18.62 30.52
CA GLU A 890 14.75 19.01 31.71
C GLU A 890 14.85 20.53 31.83
N GLY A 891 13.70 21.22 31.95
CA GLY A 891 13.63 22.68 32.07
C GLY A 891 12.51 23.32 31.25
N GLU A 892 12.35 24.64 31.41
CA GLU A 892 11.28 25.42 30.77
C GLU A 892 11.85 26.42 29.75
N ALA A 893 11.26 26.47 28.56
CA ALA A 893 11.35 27.62 27.68
C ALA A 893 10.18 28.57 27.96
N ILE A 894 10.34 29.86 27.66
CA ILE A 894 9.28 30.86 27.81
C ILE A 894 8.85 31.31 26.43
N PHE A 895 7.56 31.15 26.15
CA PHE A 895 6.87 31.72 25.00
C PHE A 895 6.18 33.02 25.41
N ARG A 896 6.30 34.07 24.60
CA ARG A 896 5.62 35.35 24.78
C ARG A 896 4.85 35.72 23.53
N ILE A 897 3.73 36.40 23.69
CA ILE A 897 3.02 37.06 22.61
C ILE A 897 2.80 38.54 22.94
N LYS A 898 3.06 39.41 21.95
CA LYS A 898 2.98 40.87 22.02
C LYS A 898 2.27 41.42 20.78
N GLU A 899 1.91 42.70 20.76
CA GLU A 899 1.47 43.35 19.51
C GLU A 899 2.67 43.67 18.61
N ARG A 900 3.78 44.14 19.20
CA ARG A 900 5.02 44.48 18.50
C ARG A 900 6.26 43.99 19.25
N PRO A 901 7.40 43.78 18.56
CA PRO A 901 8.65 43.32 19.20
C PRO A 901 9.12 44.22 20.34
N GLU A 902 8.95 45.53 20.16
CA GLU A 902 9.44 46.58 21.05
C GLU A 902 8.53 46.83 22.26
N ASP A 903 7.36 46.18 22.30
CA ASP A 903 6.40 46.42 23.37
C ASP A 903 6.96 45.90 24.71
N PRO A 904 6.90 46.72 25.78
CA PRO A 904 7.45 46.36 27.08
C PRO A 904 6.56 45.35 27.83
N THR A 905 5.33 45.14 27.38
CA THR A 905 4.32 44.27 28.02
C THR A 905 3.95 43.10 27.12
N ASP A 906 4.04 41.89 27.68
CA ASP A 906 3.50 40.69 27.04
C ASP A 906 1.96 40.68 27.17
N ILE A 907 1.27 40.26 26.11
CA ILE A 907 -0.16 39.91 26.18
C ILE A 907 -0.30 38.61 26.98
N TYR A 908 0.49 37.59 26.63
CA TYR A 908 0.62 36.35 27.39
C TYR A 908 2.09 35.91 27.49
N THR A 909 2.45 35.34 28.64
CA THR A 909 3.72 34.69 28.90
C THR A 909 3.41 33.26 29.34
N ILE A 910 3.92 32.27 28.61
CA ILE A 910 3.52 30.87 28.73
C ILE A 910 4.78 30.00 28.85
N PRO A 911 4.93 29.23 29.94
CA PRO A 911 6.02 28.27 30.04
C PRO A 911 5.78 27.09 29.09
N ILE A 912 6.83 26.68 28.38
CA ILE A 912 6.90 25.48 27.57
C ILE A 912 7.78 24.48 28.32
N ASP A 913 7.20 23.37 28.77
CA ASP A 913 7.96 22.23 29.25
C ASP A 913 8.70 21.57 28.09
N MET A 914 10.04 21.72 28.07
CA MET A 914 10.87 21.21 26.98
C MET A 914 10.87 19.68 26.89
N SER A 915 10.49 18.97 27.96
CA SER A 915 10.35 17.52 27.95
C SER A 915 9.16 17.05 27.10
N GLN A 916 8.11 17.88 27.00
CA GLN A 916 6.89 17.62 26.23
C GLN A 916 7.04 17.97 24.74
N VAL A 917 8.10 18.67 24.36
CA VAL A 917 8.38 18.99 22.96
C VAL A 917 8.80 17.71 22.23
N ARG A 918 8.14 17.40 21.11
CA ARG A 918 8.41 16.19 20.32
C ARG A 918 9.66 16.37 19.46
N GLU A 919 10.20 15.25 18.98
CA GLU A 919 11.36 15.26 18.09
C GLU A 919 11.00 15.90 16.73
N THR A 920 11.68 17.01 16.40
CA THR A 920 11.62 17.71 15.11
C THR A 920 10.17 17.93 14.60
N PHE A 921 9.40 18.74 15.32
CA PHE A 921 7.97 18.96 15.05
C PHE A 921 7.46 20.32 15.56
N HIS A 922 6.28 20.74 15.07
CA HIS A 922 5.56 21.90 15.60
C HIS A 922 5.05 21.63 17.03
N HIS A 923 5.34 22.53 17.96
CA HIS A 923 4.78 22.53 19.30
C HIS A 923 3.79 23.68 19.45
N LEU A 924 2.50 23.38 19.65
CA LEU A 924 1.45 24.39 19.82
C LEU A 924 1.48 24.96 21.23
N VAL A 925 1.59 26.28 21.32
CA VAL A 925 1.38 27.04 22.54
C VAL A 925 0.00 27.71 22.46
N THR A 926 -0.92 27.31 23.33
CA THR A 926 -2.27 27.88 23.41
C THR A 926 -2.39 28.91 24.52
N PHE A 927 -3.22 29.93 24.30
CA PHE A 927 -3.56 30.97 25.26
C PHE A 927 -5.04 31.36 25.12
N PRO A 928 -5.63 32.05 26.13
CA PRO A 928 -7.01 32.50 26.03
C PRO A 928 -7.25 33.33 24.76
N PRO A 929 -8.41 33.18 24.09
CA PRO A 929 -8.65 33.84 22.81
C PRO A 929 -8.55 35.37 22.92
N ILE A 930 -7.84 35.99 21.98
CA ILE A 930 -7.74 37.43 21.83
C ILE A 930 -8.89 37.89 20.92
N PRO A 931 -9.96 38.50 21.45
CA PRO A 931 -11.09 38.94 20.65
C PRO A 931 -10.70 40.10 19.74
N HIS A 932 -11.41 40.26 18.62
CA HIS A 932 -11.16 41.31 17.64
C HIS A 932 -9.70 41.34 17.15
N SER A 933 -9.10 40.15 16.93
CA SER A 933 -7.72 39.99 16.46
C SER A 933 -7.57 40.16 14.93
N LYS A 934 -8.66 40.11 14.17
CA LYS A 934 -8.64 40.15 12.71
C LYS A 934 -7.95 41.41 12.19
N GLU A 935 -7.09 41.22 11.20
CA GLU A 935 -6.21 42.23 10.59
C GLU A 935 -5.20 42.90 11.54
N ARG A 936 -5.06 42.46 12.79
CA ARG A 936 -4.06 42.99 13.73
C ARG A 936 -2.74 42.24 13.63
N TRP A 937 -1.68 42.97 13.97
CA TRP A 937 -0.32 42.46 14.01
C TRP A 937 0.02 41.96 15.41
N PHE A 938 0.76 40.86 15.45
CA PHE A 938 1.26 40.23 16.66
C PHE A 938 2.72 39.84 16.46
N TYR A 939 3.43 39.66 17.56
CA TYR A 939 4.80 39.19 17.63
C TYR A 939 4.86 38.08 18.67
N PHE A 940 5.38 36.92 18.31
CA PHE A 940 5.75 35.91 19.30
C PHE A 940 7.25 35.89 19.52
N GLU A 941 7.66 35.50 20.73
CA GLU A 941 9.06 35.32 21.11
C GLU A 941 9.22 34.04 21.93
N VAL A 942 10.28 33.29 21.68
CA VAL A 942 10.71 32.14 22.45
C VAL A 942 12.12 32.36 22.99
N SER A 943 12.31 32.03 24.26
CA SER A 943 13.59 32.17 24.98
C SER A 943 13.71 31.11 26.08
N VAL A 944 14.89 30.96 26.68
CA VAL A 944 15.06 30.17 27.92
C VAL A 944 15.61 31.05 29.05
N PRO A 945 15.17 30.84 30.31
CA PRO A 945 15.75 31.53 31.47
C PRO A 945 17.21 31.13 31.71
N GLU A 946 17.49 29.83 31.56
CA GLU A 946 18.81 29.21 31.71
C GLU A 946 18.96 28.12 30.63
N GLY A 947 20.13 28.02 29.99
CA GLY A 947 20.33 27.07 28.90
C GLY A 947 21.74 27.13 28.28
N GLU A 948 22.41 25.98 28.24
CA GLU A 948 23.71 25.80 27.58
C GLU A 948 23.53 25.16 26.20
N SER A 949 24.43 25.49 25.27
CA SER A 949 24.50 24.81 23.98
C SER A 949 24.73 23.30 24.19
N GLY A 950 24.01 22.47 23.44
CA GLY A 950 23.96 21.03 23.62
C GLY A 950 22.78 20.55 24.48
N LYS A 951 22.12 21.42 25.26
CA LYS A 951 21.15 21.06 26.31
C LYS A 951 19.78 21.73 26.16
N THR A 952 19.46 22.33 25.02
CA THR A 952 18.21 23.08 24.80
C THR A 952 17.61 22.79 23.42
N LEU A 953 16.37 23.27 23.19
CA LEU A 953 15.67 23.10 21.92
C LEU A 953 16.33 23.91 20.79
N THR A 954 16.31 23.36 19.58
CA THR A 954 16.69 24.07 18.35
C THR A 954 15.46 24.61 17.65
N ILE A 955 15.49 25.88 17.24
CA ILE A 955 14.45 26.50 16.40
C ILE A 955 14.85 26.42 14.93
N TRP A 956 13.90 26.03 14.08
CA TRP A 956 14.09 26.03 12.63
C TRP A 956 13.49 27.28 11.99
N ALA A 957 14.07 27.66 10.85
CA ALA A 957 13.57 28.73 10.00
C ALA A 957 13.80 28.39 8.53
N ASN A 958 13.23 29.21 7.66
CA ASN A 958 13.47 29.23 6.23
C ASN A 958 14.36 30.42 5.88
N GLU A 959 15.40 30.23 5.07
CA GLU A 959 16.22 31.35 4.59
C GLU A 959 15.47 32.27 3.61
N ARG A 960 14.46 31.72 2.92
CA ARG A 960 13.60 32.49 2.04
C ARG A 960 12.45 33.07 2.85
N ASP A 961 12.07 34.28 2.49
CA ASP A 961 10.82 34.90 2.92
C ASP A 961 9.65 34.14 2.28
N VAL A 962 9.14 33.16 3.01
CA VAL A 962 8.00 32.32 2.62
C VAL A 962 6.70 32.84 3.23
N TYR A 963 6.80 33.76 4.19
CA TYR A 963 5.70 34.46 4.82
C TYR A 963 5.90 35.98 4.70
N PRO A 964 5.59 36.58 3.52
CA PRO A 964 5.89 37.98 3.21
C PRO A 964 5.13 39.00 4.07
N ASN A 965 4.18 38.55 4.89
CA ASN A 965 3.42 39.35 5.83
C ASN A 965 3.99 39.25 7.26
N GLY A 966 5.31 39.19 7.40
CA GLY A 966 6.01 39.05 8.67
C GLY A 966 7.50 39.37 8.57
N GLN A 967 8.18 39.33 9.73
CA GLN A 967 9.61 39.56 9.84
C GLN A 967 10.14 38.71 11.01
N ALA A 968 11.15 37.88 10.76
CA ALA A 968 11.86 37.13 11.80
C ALA A 968 12.81 38.05 12.57
N TYR A 969 12.98 37.77 13.86
CA TYR A 969 13.88 38.45 14.78
C TYR A 969 14.75 37.46 15.55
N ILE A 970 16.03 37.77 15.66
CA ILE A 970 16.97 37.07 16.54
C ILE A 970 17.61 38.11 17.44
N ASP A 971 17.50 37.88 18.75
CA ASP A 971 18.04 38.75 19.79
C ASP A 971 17.55 40.21 19.67
N GLY A 972 16.32 40.38 19.18
CA GLY A 972 15.67 41.69 18.96
C GLY A 972 16.07 42.39 17.65
N LYS A 973 16.87 41.75 16.79
CA LYS A 973 17.26 42.30 15.48
C LYS A 973 16.54 41.57 14.35
N PRO A 974 16.02 42.29 13.33
CA PRO A 974 15.41 41.64 12.17
C PRO A 974 16.45 40.84 11.38
N VAL A 975 16.06 39.66 10.91
CA VAL A 975 16.89 38.75 10.09
C VAL A 975 16.13 38.32 8.84
N SER A 976 16.83 38.01 7.74
CA SER A 976 16.17 37.51 6.52
C SER A 976 15.54 36.14 6.73
N GLY A 977 14.41 35.87 6.07
CA GLY A 977 13.69 34.62 6.17
C GLY A 977 12.65 34.61 7.28
N ASP A 978 12.07 33.44 7.55
CA ASP A 978 10.96 33.26 8.49
C ASP A 978 11.19 32.09 9.43
N LEU A 979 10.84 32.25 10.71
CA LEU A 979 10.77 31.11 11.63
C LEU A 979 9.75 30.08 11.15
N GLY A 980 9.91 28.82 11.55
CA GLY A 980 8.88 27.81 11.35
C GLY A 980 7.75 27.97 12.33
N PHE A 981 6.59 28.48 11.89
CA PHE A 981 5.45 28.70 12.77
C PHE A 981 4.09 28.52 12.09
N MET A 982 3.07 28.33 12.91
CA MET A 982 1.66 28.29 12.49
C MET A 982 0.79 29.04 13.50
N VAL A 983 -0.25 29.73 13.02
CA VAL A 983 -1.15 30.55 13.83
C VAL A 983 -2.53 29.91 13.89
N TYR A 984 -3.11 29.86 15.09
CA TYR A 984 -4.36 29.15 15.38
C TYR A 984 -5.42 30.08 16.00
N MET A 985 -6.66 29.95 15.52
CA MET A 985 -7.85 30.69 15.96
C MET A 985 -8.84 29.74 16.61
N LEU A 986 -9.66 30.22 17.54
CA LEU A 986 -10.76 29.41 18.07
C LEU A 986 -11.91 29.34 17.06
N SER A 987 -12.32 28.13 16.66
CA SER A 987 -13.46 27.95 15.77
C SER A 987 -14.79 28.09 16.51
N PHE A 988 -15.66 29.01 16.06
CA PHE A 988 -17.01 29.20 16.63
C PHE A 988 -18.05 28.22 16.06
N HIS A 989 -17.76 27.60 14.92
CA HIS A 989 -18.74 26.82 14.17
C HIS A 989 -18.72 25.33 14.50
N ALA A 990 -17.67 24.81 15.13
CA ALA A 990 -17.56 23.38 15.40
C ALA A 990 -17.49 23.08 16.90
N SER A 991 -18.60 22.56 17.44
CA SER A 991 -18.62 22.02 18.80
C SER A 991 -18.07 20.59 18.75
N PHE A 992 -16.77 20.47 19.03
CA PHE A 992 -16.09 19.18 19.14
C PHE A 992 -15.94 18.74 20.60
N ASP A 993 -16.48 17.57 20.93
CA ASP A 993 -16.27 16.94 22.24
C ASP A 993 -15.27 15.80 22.13
N LYS A 994 -14.23 15.78 22.95
CA LYS A 994 -13.38 14.60 23.08
C LYS A 994 -14.16 13.51 23.82
N ILE A 995 -14.43 12.39 23.14
CA ILE A 995 -15.26 11.29 23.68
C ILE A 995 -14.49 9.98 23.86
N TYR A 996 -13.26 9.93 23.34
CA TYR A 996 -12.36 8.79 23.49
C TYR A 996 -10.93 9.30 23.66
N GLU A 997 -10.18 8.63 24.53
CA GLU A 997 -8.75 8.86 24.74
C GLU A 997 -8.08 7.53 25.08
N GLY A 998 -7.14 7.13 24.21
CA GLY A 998 -6.37 5.91 24.33
C GLY A 998 -5.10 6.02 23.50
N GLU A 999 -4.91 5.11 22.55
CA GLU A 999 -3.88 5.18 21.52
C GLU A 999 -4.04 6.37 20.56
N VAL A 1000 -5.28 6.88 20.46
CA VAL A 1000 -5.67 8.12 19.77
C VAL A 1000 -6.71 8.84 20.61
N LYS A 1001 -6.99 10.10 20.25
CA LYS A 1001 -8.12 10.89 20.71
C LYS A 1001 -9.19 10.90 19.61
N ILE A 1002 -10.45 10.75 20.00
CA ILE A 1002 -11.58 10.90 19.07
C ILE A 1002 -12.43 12.07 19.53
N TYR A 1003 -12.64 12.99 18.60
CA TYR A 1003 -13.51 14.14 18.78
C TYR A 1003 -14.82 13.93 18.02
N ARG A 1004 -15.94 14.14 18.70
CA ARG A 1004 -17.28 14.13 18.12
C ARG A 1004 -17.66 15.53 17.66
N ASN A 1005 -17.98 15.68 16.38
CA ASN A 1005 -18.61 16.87 15.85
C ASN A 1005 -20.11 16.86 16.21
N ASN A 1006 -20.53 17.79 17.07
CA ASN A 1006 -21.94 17.90 17.49
C ASN A 1006 -22.84 18.56 16.44
N ASN A 1007 -22.24 19.18 15.41
CA ASN A 1007 -22.98 19.87 14.35
C ASN A 1007 -23.19 19.01 13.10
N ALA A 1008 -22.58 17.81 13.06
CA ALA A 1008 -22.69 16.87 11.94
C ALA A 1008 -24.14 16.57 11.58
N PHE A 1009 -24.47 16.69 10.29
CA PHE A 1009 -25.83 16.38 9.83
C PHE A 1009 -26.05 14.86 9.88
N PRO A 1010 -27.29 14.39 10.07
CA PRO A 1010 -27.64 13.01 9.82
C PRO A 1010 -27.24 12.60 8.40
N ARG A 1011 -26.90 11.32 8.19
CA ARG A 1011 -26.53 10.83 6.85
C ARG A 1011 -27.66 10.99 5.83
N ALA A 1012 -28.91 10.87 6.28
CA ALA A 1012 -30.10 11.19 5.51
C ALA A 1012 -30.96 12.19 6.28
N PHE A 1013 -31.46 13.23 5.61
CA PHE A 1013 -32.26 14.30 6.22
C PHE A 1013 -33.29 14.85 5.23
N ILE A 1014 -34.31 15.55 5.73
CA ILE A 1014 -35.41 16.09 4.93
C ILE A 1014 -35.28 17.61 4.83
N VAL A 1015 -35.53 18.14 3.63
CA VAL A 1015 -35.50 19.58 3.34
C VAL A 1015 -36.72 19.98 2.52
N HIS A 1016 -37.36 21.10 2.86
CA HIS A 1016 -38.58 21.57 2.17
C HIS A 1016 -38.35 22.73 1.19
N ARG A 1017 -37.12 23.24 1.09
CA ARG A 1017 -36.78 24.35 0.22
C ARG A 1017 -35.65 23.96 -0.72
N ALA A 1018 -35.84 24.22 -2.00
CA ALA A 1018 -34.82 24.08 -3.02
C ALA A 1018 -34.62 25.41 -3.76
N GLU A 1019 -33.38 25.72 -4.09
CA GLU A 1019 -32.98 26.79 -5.00
C GLU A 1019 -32.42 26.16 -6.27
N VAL A 1020 -32.95 26.52 -7.45
CA VAL A 1020 -32.49 25.94 -8.73
C VAL A 1020 -31.46 26.87 -9.38
N LEU A 1021 -30.21 26.41 -9.43
CA LEU A 1021 -29.08 27.12 -10.01
C LEU A 1021 -28.40 26.22 -11.06
N PRO A 1022 -28.65 26.42 -12.37
CA PRO A 1022 -28.13 25.53 -13.41
C PRO A 1022 -26.63 25.68 -13.68
N ASP A 1023 -25.99 26.71 -13.13
CA ASP A 1023 -24.58 27.00 -13.35
C ASP A 1023 -23.74 26.57 -12.14
N LYS A 1024 -22.73 25.72 -12.38
CA LYS A 1024 -21.90 25.15 -11.32
C LYS A 1024 -21.15 26.20 -10.48
N GLU A 1025 -20.70 27.30 -11.08
CA GLU A 1025 -19.96 28.34 -10.37
C GLU A 1025 -20.89 29.09 -9.42
N LYS A 1026 -22.16 29.29 -9.83
CA LYS A 1026 -23.20 29.84 -8.95
C LYS A 1026 -23.55 28.90 -7.81
N VAL A 1027 -23.66 27.59 -8.06
CA VAL A 1027 -23.89 26.60 -6.98
C VAL A 1027 -22.75 26.67 -5.95
N LEU A 1028 -21.49 26.57 -6.39
CA LEU A 1028 -20.33 26.64 -5.51
C LEU A 1028 -20.22 27.98 -4.78
N ALA A 1029 -20.52 29.10 -5.45
CA ALA A 1029 -20.57 30.41 -4.82
C ALA A 1029 -21.63 30.48 -3.72
N ARG A 1030 -22.83 29.98 -4.00
CA ARG A 1030 -23.94 29.95 -3.05
C ARG A 1030 -23.62 29.15 -1.80
N LEU A 1031 -22.99 27.98 -1.96
CA LEU A 1031 -22.58 27.12 -0.84
C LEU A 1031 -21.47 27.75 0.03
N ARG A 1032 -20.69 28.71 -0.50
CA ARG A 1032 -19.68 29.46 0.27
C ARG A 1032 -20.25 30.57 1.14
N GLU A 1033 -21.44 31.07 0.84
CA GLU A 1033 -22.04 32.19 1.58
C GLU A 1033 -22.38 31.78 3.02
N GLU A 1034 -21.72 32.32 4.02
CA GLU A 1034 -21.96 31.97 5.43
C GLU A 1034 -23.42 32.14 5.87
N SER A 1035 -24.16 33.07 5.25
CA SER A 1035 -25.58 33.31 5.49
C SER A 1035 -26.52 32.26 4.88
N PHE A 1036 -26.02 31.39 3.99
CA PHE A 1036 -26.81 30.34 3.36
C PHE A 1036 -27.08 29.20 4.35
N ASP A 1037 -28.35 28.82 4.53
CA ASP A 1037 -28.74 27.79 5.47
C ASP A 1037 -28.72 26.39 4.83
N LEU A 1038 -27.59 25.70 5.00
CA LEU A 1038 -27.36 24.34 4.50
C LEU A 1038 -28.30 23.29 5.14
N ARG A 1039 -28.93 23.57 6.30
CA ARG A 1039 -29.82 22.60 6.98
C ARG A 1039 -31.23 22.58 6.40
N HIS A 1040 -31.69 23.71 5.90
CA HIS A 1040 -33.09 23.89 5.50
C HIS A 1040 -33.29 24.29 4.04
N THR A 1041 -32.21 24.53 3.29
CA THR A 1041 -32.27 24.83 1.86
C THR A 1041 -31.21 24.04 1.10
N ILE A 1042 -31.63 23.33 0.06
CA ILE A 1042 -30.73 22.67 -0.89
C ILE A 1042 -30.62 23.45 -2.19
N VAL A 1043 -29.52 23.25 -2.92
CA VAL A 1043 -29.33 23.78 -4.27
C VAL A 1043 -29.39 22.63 -5.29
N LEU A 1044 -30.21 22.79 -6.32
CA LEU A 1044 -30.37 21.83 -7.43
C LEU A 1044 -29.87 22.46 -8.74
N GLU A 1045 -29.26 21.64 -9.61
CA GLU A 1045 -28.82 22.10 -10.96
C GLU A 1045 -29.93 22.00 -12.03
N GLU A 1046 -31.04 21.34 -11.71
CA GLU A 1046 -32.18 21.17 -12.61
C GLU A 1046 -33.51 21.24 -11.84
N GLU A 1047 -34.58 21.60 -12.56
CA GLU A 1047 -35.93 21.68 -12.00
C GLU A 1047 -36.47 20.28 -11.63
N PRO A 1048 -37.03 20.10 -10.42
CA PRO A 1048 -37.62 18.84 -9.99
C PRO A 1048 -38.92 18.52 -10.73
N GLU A 1049 -39.16 17.23 -11.00
CA GLU A 1049 -40.37 16.73 -11.66
C GLU A 1049 -41.52 16.68 -10.64
N GLY A 1050 -42.63 17.34 -10.97
CA GLY A 1050 -43.85 17.37 -10.14
C GLY A 1050 -44.12 18.75 -9.52
N LYS A 1051 -45.37 19.00 -9.13
CA LYS A 1051 -45.77 20.23 -8.42
C LYS A 1051 -45.45 20.10 -6.92
N LEU A 1052 -44.18 20.04 -6.58
CA LEU A 1052 -43.71 20.26 -5.21
C LEU A 1052 -43.79 21.77 -4.98
N GLY A 1053 -44.96 22.28 -4.58
CA GLY A 1053 -45.17 23.67 -4.13
C GLY A 1053 -44.26 24.74 -4.74
N GLY A 1054 -44.47 25.09 -6.02
CA GLY A 1054 -44.03 26.35 -6.63
C GLY A 1054 -42.53 26.54 -6.87
N ALA A 1055 -42.03 26.12 -8.03
CA ALA A 1055 -40.88 26.76 -8.66
C ALA A 1055 -41.21 28.25 -8.88
N GLY A 1056 -40.62 29.13 -8.06
CA GLY A 1056 -40.65 30.59 -8.28
C GLY A 1056 -41.42 31.46 -7.28
N GLU A 1057 -42.08 30.92 -6.25
CA GLU A 1057 -42.58 31.75 -5.14
C GLU A 1057 -41.61 31.68 -3.94
N PRO A 1058 -41.16 32.82 -3.38
CA PRO A 1058 -40.39 32.81 -2.14
C PRO A 1058 -41.30 32.26 -1.04
N LEU A 1059 -41.01 31.04 -0.56
CA LEU A 1059 -41.56 30.54 0.71
C LEU A 1059 -41.39 31.67 1.75
N ALA A 1060 -42.52 32.20 2.21
CA ALA A 1060 -42.59 33.38 3.06
C ALA A 1060 -41.75 33.21 4.33
N SER A 1061 -41.28 34.34 4.86
CA SER A 1061 -40.47 34.57 6.07
C SER A 1061 -40.71 33.61 7.26
N PRO A 1062 -39.70 33.45 8.15
CA PRO A 1062 -39.55 32.30 9.02
C PRO A 1062 -40.62 32.26 10.09
N ARG A 1063 -41.55 31.32 9.96
CA ARG A 1063 -42.01 30.59 11.13
C ARG A 1063 -41.40 29.20 11.03
N LEU A 1064 -40.51 28.92 11.98
CA LEU A 1064 -40.23 27.56 12.42
C LEU A 1064 -41.57 26.98 12.85
N ASP A 1065 -42.34 26.44 11.91
CA ASP A 1065 -43.56 25.72 12.23
C ASP A 1065 -43.11 24.46 12.97
N ALA A 1066 -43.63 24.24 14.17
CA ALA A 1066 -43.38 23.07 15.01
C ALA A 1066 -43.74 21.71 14.33
N SER A 1067 -44.17 21.72 13.07
CA SER A 1067 -44.43 20.54 12.24
C SER A 1067 -43.19 19.94 11.58
N ALA A 1068 -42.09 20.69 11.40
CA ALA A 1068 -40.82 20.15 10.89
C ALA A 1068 -40.15 19.18 11.89
N ASP A 1069 -40.45 19.30 13.18
CA ASP A 1069 -40.02 18.37 14.23
C ASP A 1069 -40.66 16.97 14.10
N GLN A 1070 -41.56 16.75 13.14
CA GLN A 1070 -42.20 15.45 12.86
C GLN A 1070 -41.61 14.70 11.66
N ASP A 1071 -40.69 15.32 10.91
CA ASP A 1071 -40.06 14.67 9.77
C ASP A 1071 -39.06 13.61 10.25
N VAL A 1072 -39.08 12.44 9.63
CA VAL A 1072 -38.18 11.32 9.98
C VAL A 1072 -37.49 10.85 8.72
N ALA A 1073 -36.16 10.76 8.75
CA ALA A 1073 -35.36 10.07 7.75
C ALA A 1073 -34.47 9.04 8.45
N GLU A 1074 -34.88 7.78 8.42
CA GLU A 1074 -34.19 6.69 9.11
C GLU A 1074 -33.59 5.71 8.10
N ILE A 1075 -32.27 5.50 8.17
CA ILE A 1075 -31.59 4.47 7.37
C ILE A 1075 -31.77 3.12 8.06
N LEU A 1076 -32.50 2.20 7.42
CA LEU A 1076 -32.69 0.83 7.90
C LEU A 1076 -31.53 -0.10 7.54
N HIS A 1077 -30.94 0.12 6.37
CA HIS A 1077 -29.80 -0.63 5.88
C HIS A 1077 -28.93 0.28 5.03
N TYR A 1078 -27.64 0.30 5.33
CA TYR A 1078 -26.63 0.98 4.55
C TYR A 1078 -25.63 -0.05 4.04
N GLY A 1079 -25.53 -0.18 2.73
CA GLY A 1079 -24.63 -1.12 2.08
C GLY A 1079 -24.09 -0.59 0.76
N PRO A 1080 -23.04 -1.24 0.21
CA PRO A 1080 -22.35 -0.76 -0.98
C PRO A 1080 -23.21 -0.65 -2.23
N SER A 1081 -24.13 -1.61 -2.45
CA SER A 1081 -24.99 -1.66 -3.63
C SER A 1081 -26.46 -1.36 -3.34
N ARG A 1082 -26.82 -1.20 -2.07
CA ARG A 1082 -28.21 -1.08 -1.63
C ARG A 1082 -28.30 -0.27 -0.35
N ILE A 1083 -29.16 0.74 -0.33
CA ILE A 1083 -29.47 1.54 0.86
C ILE A 1083 -31.00 1.61 0.96
N THR A 1084 -31.56 1.30 2.13
CA THR A 1084 -33.00 1.36 2.37
C THR A 1084 -33.30 2.29 3.52
N LEU A 1085 -34.28 3.17 3.35
CA LEU A 1085 -34.68 4.17 4.33
C LEU A 1085 -36.20 4.16 4.53
N LYS A 1086 -36.63 4.59 5.72
CA LYS A 1086 -37.98 5.09 5.95
C LYS A 1086 -37.95 6.60 6.00
N ALA A 1087 -38.87 7.22 5.30
CA ALA A 1087 -39.06 8.65 5.34
C ALA A 1087 -40.51 8.97 5.74
N ARG A 1088 -40.71 9.90 6.66
CA ARG A 1088 -42.01 10.51 6.96
C ARG A 1088 -41.88 12.00 6.77
N LEU A 1089 -42.74 12.57 5.93
CA LEU A 1089 -42.76 13.99 5.62
C LEU A 1089 -44.10 14.62 6.02
N ALA A 1090 -44.07 15.69 6.81
CA ALA A 1090 -45.26 16.45 7.19
C ALA A 1090 -45.85 17.22 5.98
N ARG A 1091 -45.00 17.62 5.04
CA ARG A 1091 -45.37 18.29 3.78
C ARG A 1091 -44.39 17.87 2.66
N PRO A 1092 -44.71 18.08 1.37
CA PRO A 1092 -43.81 17.69 0.29
C PRO A 1092 -42.42 18.32 0.45
N GLY A 1093 -41.39 17.59 0.05
CA GLY A 1093 -40.00 18.00 0.23
C GLY A 1093 -39.02 17.04 -0.42
N PHE A 1094 -37.76 17.13 -0.01
CA PHE A 1094 -36.65 16.34 -0.53
C PHE A 1094 -36.05 15.49 0.58
N LEU A 1095 -35.90 14.19 0.33
CA LEU A 1095 -35.02 13.33 1.11
C LEU A 1095 -33.61 13.47 0.53
N VAL A 1096 -32.72 14.09 1.29
CA VAL A 1096 -31.31 14.26 0.96
C VAL A 1096 -30.51 13.11 1.56
N LEU A 1097 -29.61 12.52 0.79
CA LEU A 1097 -28.65 11.54 1.24
C LEU A 1097 -27.26 12.12 1.01
N ALA A 1098 -26.46 12.26 2.06
CA ALA A 1098 -25.13 12.86 1.99
C ALA A 1098 -24.09 11.97 1.29
N ASP A 1099 -24.49 11.15 0.31
CA ASP A 1099 -23.64 10.36 -0.58
C ASP A 1099 -23.45 11.08 -1.91
N PRO A 1100 -22.33 10.85 -2.61
CA PRO A 1100 -22.09 11.48 -3.89
C PRO A 1100 -23.14 11.04 -4.94
N TYR A 1101 -23.61 11.99 -5.73
CA TYR A 1101 -24.31 11.72 -6.97
C TYR A 1101 -23.34 11.08 -7.96
N TYR A 1102 -23.66 9.86 -8.41
CA TYR A 1102 -22.86 9.13 -9.38
C TYR A 1102 -23.76 8.31 -10.32
N PRO A 1103 -23.46 8.25 -11.63
CA PRO A 1103 -24.24 7.47 -12.59
C PRO A 1103 -24.35 5.98 -12.22
N GLY A 1104 -25.55 5.41 -12.36
CA GLY A 1104 -25.81 4.00 -12.06
C GLY A 1104 -26.57 3.77 -10.75
N TRP A 1105 -26.67 4.77 -9.87
CA TRP A 1105 -27.62 4.74 -8.76
C TRP A 1105 -29.05 4.98 -9.27
N ARG A 1106 -30.00 4.22 -8.73
CA ARG A 1106 -31.45 4.35 -8.96
C ARG A 1106 -32.17 4.43 -7.64
N ALA A 1107 -33.24 5.22 -7.57
CA ALA A 1107 -34.06 5.34 -6.38
C ALA A 1107 -35.47 4.80 -6.65
N TYR A 1108 -36.04 4.14 -5.66
CA TYR A 1108 -37.41 3.64 -5.67
C TYR A 1108 -38.14 4.15 -4.44
N VAL A 1109 -39.31 4.74 -4.64
CA VAL A 1109 -40.20 5.23 -3.59
C VAL A 1109 -41.46 4.39 -3.66
N ASP A 1110 -41.75 3.65 -2.58
CA ASP A 1110 -42.89 2.73 -2.49
C ASP A 1110 -42.95 1.74 -3.68
N GLY A 1111 -41.77 1.29 -4.11
CA GLY A 1111 -41.59 0.35 -5.22
C GLY A 1111 -41.57 0.98 -6.62
N GLN A 1112 -41.83 2.27 -6.77
CA GLN A 1112 -41.80 2.99 -8.05
C GLN A 1112 -40.48 3.73 -8.24
N GLU A 1113 -39.87 3.60 -9.42
CA GLU A 1113 -38.65 4.36 -9.74
C GLU A 1113 -38.91 5.87 -9.69
N ARG A 1114 -37.98 6.61 -9.09
CA ARG A 1114 -37.98 8.07 -8.99
C ARG A 1114 -36.62 8.61 -9.43
N LYS A 1115 -36.63 9.78 -10.07
CA LYS A 1115 -35.41 10.46 -10.50
C LYS A 1115 -34.60 10.92 -9.29
N ILE A 1116 -33.28 10.72 -9.35
CA ILE A 1116 -32.33 11.25 -8.36
C ILE A 1116 -31.82 12.59 -8.87
N TYR A 1117 -31.83 13.60 -8.01
CA TYR A 1117 -31.36 14.94 -8.31
C TYR A 1117 -29.98 15.18 -7.72
N LEU A 1118 -29.10 15.77 -8.52
CA LEU A 1118 -27.83 16.31 -8.04
C LEU A 1118 -28.11 17.49 -7.11
N THR A 1119 -27.56 17.42 -5.90
CA THR A 1119 -27.90 18.31 -4.79
C THR A 1119 -26.64 18.86 -4.16
N ASP A 1120 -26.58 20.17 -3.89
CA ASP A 1120 -25.44 20.84 -3.25
C ASP A 1120 -24.10 20.46 -3.91
N TYR A 1121 -24.10 20.46 -5.25
CA TYR A 1121 -22.98 20.15 -6.15
C TYR A 1121 -22.42 18.72 -6.15
N LEU A 1122 -22.51 18.02 -5.02
CA LEU A 1122 -21.92 16.70 -4.81
C LEU A 1122 -22.95 15.65 -4.41
N LEU A 1123 -23.92 16.00 -3.57
CA LEU A 1123 -24.85 15.07 -2.93
C LEU A 1123 -26.00 14.66 -3.84
N ARG A 1124 -26.89 13.82 -3.32
CA ARG A 1124 -28.09 13.38 -4.02
C ARG A 1124 -29.36 13.54 -3.19
N SER A 1125 -30.45 13.86 -3.85
CA SER A 1125 -31.78 13.89 -3.23
C SER A 1125 -32.85 13.27 -4.12
N ILE A 1126 -33.99 12.97 -3.52
CA ILE A 1126 -35.21 12.60 -4.23
C ILE A 1126 -36.39 13.41 -3.71
N PRO A 1127 -37.33 13.82 -4.57
CA PRO A 1127 -38.56 14.44 -4.13
C PRO A 1127 -39.52 13.41 -3.53
N LEU A 1128 -40.18 13.79 -2.44
CA LEU A 1128 -41.20 13.00 -1.77
C LEU A 1128 -42.43 13.88 -1.50
N ASP A 1129 -43.61 13.27 -1.63
CA ASP A 1129 -44.86 13.88 -1.20
C ASP A 1129 -44.97 13.84 0.34
N ALA A 1130 -46.02 14.44 0.90
CA ALA A 1130 -46.31 14.30 2.31
C ALA A 1130 -46.80 12.87 2.64
N GLY A 1131 -46.34 12.30 3.75
CA GLY A 1131 -46.74 10.97 4.21
C GLY A 1131 -45.56 10.06 4.57
N ASP A 1132 -45.87 8.78 4.77
CA ASP A 1132 -44.90 7.71 5.05
C ASP A 1132 -44.45 7.05 3.73
N HIS A 1133 -43.14 6.92 3.56
CA HIS A 1133 -42.51 6.37 2.37
C HIS A 1133 -41.44 5.33 2.72
N GLN A 1134 -41.40 4.27 1.92
CA GLN A 1134 -40.24 3.38 1.86
C GLN A 1134 -39.37 3.78 0.67
N VAL A 1135 -38.12 4.12 0.97
CA VAL A 1135 -37.15 4.55 -0.03
C VAL A 1135 -36.04 3.52 -0.17
N GLU A 1136 -35.69 3.18 -1.40
CA GLU A 1136 -34.60 2.28 -1.70
C GLU A 1136 -33.69 2.84 -2.80
N PHE A 1137 -32.40 2.97 -2.50
CA PHE A 1137 -31.36 3.25 -3.49
C PHE A 1137 -30.66 1.95 -3.89
N ARG A 1138 -30.49 1.69 -5.19
CA ARG A 1138 -29.75 0.56 -5.74
C ARG A 1138 -28.65 1.03 -6.68
N TYR A 1139 -27.44 0.49 -6.54
CA TYR A 1139 -26.36 0.74 -7.48
C TYR A 1139 -26.34 -0.35 -8.55
N GLU A 1140 -26.77 0.02 -9.76
CA GLU A 1140 -26.94 -0.90 -10.88
C GLU A 1140 -26.43 -0.30 -12.20
N PRO A 1141 -25.11 -0.03 -12.32
CA PRO A 1141 -24.54 0.66 -13.47
C PRO A 1141 -24.73 -0.11 -14.78
N ALA A 1142 -25.18 0.60 -15.83
CA ALA A 1142 -25.39 0.02 -17.16
C ALA A 1142 -24.08 -0.47 -17.79
N SER A 1143 -22.98 0.28 -17.58
CA SER A 1143 -21.63 -0.06 -18.02
C SER A 1143 -21.21 -1.44 -17.53
N TYR A 1144 -21.45 -1.76 -16.25
CA TYR A 1144 -21.21 -3.08 -15.68
C TYR A 1144 -22.11 -4.16 -16.29
N LYS A 1145 -23.44 -3.93 -16.37
CA LYS A 1145 -24.38 -4.92 -16.90
C LYS A 1145 -24.03 -5.31 -18.34
N VAL A 1146 -23.78 -4.32 -19.21
CA VAL A 1146 -23.36 -4.53 -20.60
C VAL A 1146 -22.00 -5.24 -20.65
N GLY A 1147 -21.03 -4.79 -19.84
CA GLY A 1147 -19.71 -5.40 -19.76
C GLY A 1147 -19.76 -6.87 -19.36
N ALA A 1148 -20.55 -7.20 -18.33
CA ALA A 1148 -20.77 -8.56 -17.88
C ALA A 1148 -21.41 -9.43 -18.97
N TRP A 1149 -22.44 -8.94 -19.66
CA TRP A 1149 -23.05 -9.64 -20.79
C TRP A 1149 -22.07 -9.92 -21.93
N LEU A 1150 -21.25 -8.93 -22.30
CA LEU A 1150 -20.23 -9.09 -23.34
C LEU A 1150 -19.17 -10.12 -22.94
N THR A 1151 -18.65 -10.02 -21.71
CA THR A 1151 -17.68 -10.98 -21.18
C THR A 1151 -18.23 -12.40 -21.14
N LEU A 1152 -19.45 -12.60 -20.60
CA LEU A 1152 -20.10 -13.91 -20.53
C LEU A 1152 -20.40 -14.48 -21.92
N SER A 1153 -20.88 -13.65 -22.85
CA SER A 1153 -21.16 -14.06 -24.23
C SER A 1153 -19.87 -14.48 -24.94
N GLY A 1154 -18.79 -13.71 -24.77
CA GLY A 1154 -17.47 -14.03 -25.30
C GLY A 1154 -16.96 -15.37 -24.77
N LEU A 1155 -17.00 -15.57 -23.45
CA LEU A 1155 -16.55 -16.82 -22.82
C LEU A 1155 -17.41 -18.02 -23.24
N SER A 1156 -18.72 -17.83 -23.38
CA SER A 1156 -19.66 -18.87 -23.83
C SER A 1156 -19.41 -19.26 -25.29
N ALA A 1157 -19.20 -18.28 -26.17
CA ALA A 1157 -18.84 -18.52 -27.56
C ALA A 1157 -17.50 -19.29 -27.66
N LEU A 1158 -16.51 -18.91 -26.84
CA LEU A 1158 -15.24 -19.63 -26.74
C LEU A 1158 -15.46 -21.09 -26.32
N GLY A 1159 -16.25 -21.35 -25.28
CA GLY A 1159 -16.60 -22.70 -24.82
C GLY A 1159 -17.30 -23.53 -25.90
N ALA A 1160 -18.27 -22.95 -26.61
CA ALA A 1160 -19.02 -23.61 -27.67
C ALA A 1160 -18.14 -24.02 -28.86
N THR A 1161 -17.22 -23.14 -29.29
CA THR A 1161 -16.28 -23.49 -30.38
C THR A 1161 -15.36 -24.66 -30.04
N TRP A 1162 -15.01 -24.80 -28.76
CA TRP A 1162 -14.22 -25.92 -28.25
C TRP A 1162 -15.02 -27.21 -28.12
N ALA A 1163 -16.27 -27.13 -27.64
CA ALA A 1163 -17.17 -28.28 -27.56
C ALA A 1163 -17.48 -28.89 -28.93
N LYS A 1164 -17.79 -28.05 -29.93
CA LYS A 1164 -18.13 -28.49 -31.31
C LYS A 1164 -16.98 -29.25 -31.99
N ARG A 1165 -15.73 -28.83 -31.76
CA ARG A 1165 -14.54 -29.55 -32.26
C ARG A 1165 -14.29 -30.89 -31.58
N LYS A 1166 -14.79 -31.08 -30.35
CA LYS A 1166 -14.65 -32.33 -29.60
C LYS A 1166 -15.68 -33.35 -30.08
N VAL A 1167 -16.91 -32.91 -30.35
CA VAL A 1167 -17.97 -33.74 -30.96
C VAL A 1167 -17.57 -34.19 -32.36
N LEU A 1168 -17.07 -33.28 -33.21
CA LEU A 1168 -16.57 -33.60 -34.56
C LEU A 1168 -15.28 -34.43 -34.61
N ARG A 1169 -14.64 -34.71 -33.46
CA ARG A 1169 -13.50 -35.64 -33.35
C ARG A 1169 -13.87 -36.98 -32.70
N LEU A 1170 -15.07 -37.06 -32.14
CA LEU A 1170 -15.62 -38.26 -31.50
C LEU A 1170 -16.64 -38.96 -32.41
N CYS A 1171 -17.30 -38.20 -33.30
CA CYS A 1171 -17.90 -38.67 -34.55
C CYS A 1171 -16.82 -38.82 -35.61
#